data_AF-A0A820WUT7-F1
#
_entry.id   AF-A0A820WUT7-F1
#
_cell.length_a   1.000
_cell.length_b   1.000
_cell.length_c   1.000
_cell.angle_alpha   90.00
_cell.angle_beta   90.00
_cell.angle_gamma   90.00
#
_symmetry.space_group_name_H-M   'P 1'
#
loop_
_entity.id
_entity.type
_entity.pdbx_description
1 polymer ?
#
loop_
_entity_poly.entity_id
_entity_poly.type
_entity_poly.pdbx_seq_one_letter_code
_entity_poly.pdbx_strand_id
1 'polypeptide(L)'
;MSESMMNVESTVIDGSFCQPLESTRLTRTSNWSPNETTIRSSKNIPCITKSEQQLYKLYAQALADSEVTQDWSSWVEMMTINCQKCCSEAEISHPIAFRTGRQPQLSRNIRMLQIERDSWLLWNRARDTLNNTRQDLPEVIPGSSDRLIVEHHLLNNPQLRMAKAVQGWLQTIKLDERYQTDLKMAMTKLEPKRIYWEKTCHFLKSSYNANIPNPYITCLDFDATHKQKRRLCDTDEQEENDLLQIVFNLLRVGEYSKAKNICKSTGYHWLAALLSANELYHDENYYCSEANDIVYPVEGNQKRIQWIESMYELSMDMRLKLYERAIYGLLCGRIEALIPVCKTYADYLWAYTSCYIEQEIHYILVCAHQNELTDIEKHRILSDNGIRNNQLKMPSIFDEILAGCPTHIRDEALLPFNLIQKYLILADYDRLFHSILSFLHTNNELNGSLLRFSTHICLFLYEQNHSEKFNQNNFIEILTTYIHHLIELEFKDLVCYYISKLPSNNQSTIMAKFLDTLSNRQDKEYYLKQGFTYKIDIDTSLLILAANQRRDQTFDKDNNEEIISTNSKNLNENDHKQLEALKLLTTFLSTQTLDALRFANQICRYFLNDAKYEGIRIALSYFPHDIDIHTIEANNRQQSVDDLREFKAFGAYIAALEAIQRWSELHQKQQENASNLTREDQAYLPVVIKACYDVFDYPQGWLVDSTNIHQTLADNEKRQIEMSVLRHKYIPMLACNLFRIFDLIKQEQETFRLIIFLSDSRKQQLYTLFSKEALNSVLSLTEHAAERCLDRQQQQIDDTTVNYFL
;
A
#
# COMPACT_ATOMS: atom_id res chain seq x y z
N MET A 1 -13.03 37.16 51.16
CA MET A 1 -13.58 38.36 50.48
C MET A 1 -12.50 38.93 49.58
N SER A 2 -12.77 38.83 48.27
CA SER A 2 -12.40 39.79 47.20
C SER A 2 -10.92 40.12 46.97
N GLU A 3 -10.30 39.59 45.92
CA GLU A 3 -10.35 40.07 44.52
C GLU A 3 -9.53 41.36 44.27
N SER A 4 -8.45 41.22 43.50
CA SER A 4 -7.92 42.20 42.53
C SER A 4 -6.83 41.47 41.71
N MET A 5 -7.16 40.85 40.58
CA MET A 5 -7.21 41.45 39.24
C MET A 5 -6.15 42.52 38.99
N MET A 6 -5.06 42.10 38.32
CA MET A 6 -4.30 42.95 37.40
C MET A 6 -4.24 42.27 36.03
N ASN A 7 -4.73 43.02 35.04
CA ASN A 7 -4.59 42.84 33.61
C ASN A 7 -3.12 42.88 33.17
N VAL A 8 -2.72 42.04 32.22
CA VAL A 8 -1.76 42.34 31.13
C VAL A 8 -2.09 41.39 29.97
N GLU A 9 -2.87 41.84 28.99
CA GLU A 9 -2.46 42.23 27.63
C GLU A 9 -2.21 41.07 26.66
N SER A 10 -3.15 40.95 25.73
CA SER A 10 -3.00 40.32 24.42
C SER A 10 -2.15 41.21 23.51
N THR A 11 -0.98 40.72 23.08
CA THR A 11 -0.27 41.25 21.93
C THR A 11 0.13 40.11 21.00
N VAL A 12 -0.62 40.02 19.91
CA VAL A 12 -0.25 39.32 18.67
C VAL A 12 1.00 39.99 18.12
N ILE A 13 2.08 39.22 17.95
CA ILE A 13 3.24 39.63 17.16
C ILE A 13 3.53 38.51 16.17
N ASP A 14 3.19 38.78 14.91
CA ASP A 14 3.72 38.10 13.73
C ASP A 14 5.25 38.20 13.71
N GLY A 15 5.91 37.08 13.40
CA GLY A 15 7.35 36.97 13.32
C GLY A 15 7.77 35.84 12.40
N SER A 16 7.44 35.98 11.11
CA SER A 16 8.05 35.26 10.01
C SER A 16 9.58 35.38 10.05
N PHE A 17 10.33 34.28 10.17
CA PHE A 17 11.69 34.13 9.61
C PHE A 17 12.12 32.66 9.67
N CYS A 18 12.05 31.97 8.54
CA CYS A 18 12.92 30.83 8.22
C CYS A 18 12.99 30.71 6.69
N GLN A 19 13.95 31.42 6.10
CA GLN A 19 14.39 31.16 4.74
C GLN A 19 15.17 29.83 4.68
N PRO A 20 15.13 29.10 3.56
CA PRO A 20 15.88 27.86 3.38
C PRO A 20 17.35 28.20 3.13
N LEU A 21 18.23 27.78 4.04
CA LEU A 21 19.68 27.90 3.84
C LEU A 21 20.15 26.88 2.80
N GLU A 22 20.91 27.43 1.86
CA GLU A 22 21.45 26.80 0.67
C GLU A 22 22.35 25.58 0.96
N SER A 23 22.39 24.72 -0.04
CA SER A 23 23.16 23.49 -0.16
C SER A 23 24.67 23.71 -0.05
N THR A 24 25.21 23.64 1.18
CA THR A 24 26.66 23.45 1.36
C THR A 24 27.02 21.97 1.28
N ARG A 25 27.66 21.64 0.16
CA ARG A 25 28.33 20.38 -0.19
C ARG A 25 28.94 19.67 1.03
N LEU A 26 28.36 18.53 1.40
CA LEU A 26 29.02 17.52 2.23
C LEU A 26 30.06 16.79 1.37
N THR A 27 31.32 17.01 1.71
CA THR A 27 32.48 16.25 1.20
C THR A 27 32.34 14.78 1.58
N ARG A 28 32.21 13.93 0.56
CA ARG A 28 32.34 12.47 0.65
C ARG A 28 33.68 12.09 1.27
N THR A 29 33.63 11.32 2.36
CA THR A 29 34.66 10.31 2.66
C THR A 29 33.98 8.94 2.72
N SER A 30 33.49 8.49 1.56
CA SER A 30 33.19 7.09 1.32
C SER A 30 34.34 6.50 0.51
N ASN A 31 35.26 5.81 1.16
CA ASN A 31 36.14 4.88 0.46
C ASN A 31 35.27 3.70 0.02
N TRP A 32 34.85 3.72 -1.24
CA TRP A 32 34.78 2.57 -2.15
C TRP A 32 34.23 3.04 -3.50
N SER A 33 35.05 2.94 -4.54
CA SER A 33 34.72 3.34 -5.92
C SER A 33 33.99 2.22 -6.66
N PRO A 34 32.91 2.51 -7.41
CA PRO A 34 32.37 1.60 -8.41
C PRO A 34 32.89 2.01 -9.79
N ASN A 35 33.62 1.11 -10.46
CA ASN A 35 33.83 1.24 -11.90
C ASN A 35 32.64 0.60 -12.62
N GLU A 36 32.03 1.40 -13.48
CA GLU A 36 31.00 1.04 -14.45
C GLU A 36 31.52 0.01 -15.46
N THR A 37 30.66 -0.92 -15.87
CA THR A 37 30.45 -1.23 -17.28
C THR A 37 29.13 -1.98 -17.46
N THR A 38 28.17 -1.30 -18.10
CA THR A 38 27.16 -1.79 -19.06
C THR A 38 26.57 -3.20 -18.92
N ILE A 39 25.24 -3.29 -18.78
CA ILE A 39 24.32 -3.96 -19.73
C ILE A 39 22.90 -3.35 -19.55
N ARG A 40 22.25 -3.09 -20.70
CA ARG A 40 20.93 -2.48 -20.87
C ARG A 40 19.76 -3.44 -20.59
N SER A 41 18.65 -2.82 -20.20
CA SER A 41 17.25 -3.17 -20.51
C SER A 41 16.73 -4.58 -20.17
N SER A 42 16.25 -4.72 -18.95
CA SER A 42 14.98 -5.40 -18.65
C SER A 42 14.34 -4.63 -17.48
N LYS A 43 13.00 -4.57 -17.42
CA LYS A 43 12.30 -3.99 -16.25
C LYS A 43 12.84 -4.70 -15.00
N ASN A 44 13.58 -3.98 -14.15
CA ASN A 44 14.16 -4.50 -12.92
C ASN A 44 13.02 -4.76 -11.92
N ILE A 45 12.35 -5.89 -12.05
CA ILE A 45 11.51 -6.42 -10.96
C ILE A 45 12.47 -6.65 -9.78
N PRO A 46 12.25 -6.03 -8.61
CA PRO A 46 13.13 -6.26 -7.46
C PRO A 46 13.18 -7.77 -7.19
N CYS A 47 14.39 -8.31 -7.04
CA CYS A 47 14.60 -9.74 -6.80
C CYS A 47 14.14 -10.06 -5.36
N ILE A 48 12.84 -10.31 -5.20
CA ILE A 48 12.18 -10.69 -3.95
C ILE A 48 12.42 -12.19 -3.71
N THR A 49 12.70 -12.58 -2.47
CA THR A 49 12.89 -14.00 -2.12
C THR A 49 11.56 -14.74 -2.17
N LYS A 50 11.57 -16.05 -2.47
CA LYS A 50 10.34 -16.87 -2.44
C LYS A 50 9.58 -16.76 -1.11
N SER A 51 10.31 -16.68 0.00
CA SER A 51 9.74 -16.48 1.34
C SER A 51 9.03 -15.13 1.48
N GLU A 52 9.61 -14.05 0.94
CA GLU A 52 8.98 -12.74 0.97
C GLU A 52 7.74 -12.69 0.05
N GLN A 53 7.76 -13.37 -1.10
CA GLN A 53 6.57 -13.51 -1.97
C GLN A 53 5.42 -14.20 -1.23
N GLN A 54 5.72 -15.26 -0.47
CA GLN A 54 4.73 -15.98 0.33
C GLN A 54 4.15 -15.10 1.44
N LEU A 55 4.94 -14.20 2.02
CA LEU A 55 4.51 -13.33 3.11
C LEU A 55 3.35 -12.40 2.69
N TYR A 56 3.34 -11.88 1.46
CA TYR A 56 2.21 -11.07 0.94
C TYR A 56 0.89 -11.85 0.94
N LYS A 57 0.93 -13.14 0.59
CA LYS A 57 -0.25 -14.02 0.60
C LYS A 57 -0.68 -14.35 2.02
N LEU A 58 0.28 -14.67 2.91
CA LEU A 58 0.02 -14.97 4.31
C LEU A 58 -0.62 -13.79 5.05
N TYR A 59 -0.21 -12.56 4.74
CA TYR A 59 -0.81 -11.36 5.34
C TYR A 59 -2.24 -11.11 4.87
N ALA A 60 -2.51 -11.29 3.57
CA ALA A 60 -3.87 -11.21 3.05
C ALA A 60 -4.77 -12.29 3.65
N GLN A 61 -4.26 -13.52 3.79
CA GLN A 61 -4.99 -14.61 4.43
C GLN A 61 -5.28 -14.32 5.91
N ALA A 62 -4.27 -13.88 6.67
CA ALA A 62 -4.44 -13.50 8.07
C ALA A 62 -5.52 -12.41 8.25
N LEU A 63 -5.55 -11.41 7.36
CA LEU A 63 -6.58 -10.38 7.36
C LEU A 63 -7.98 -10.96 7.08
N ALA A 64 -8.11 -11.81 6.06
CA ALA A 64 -9.38 -12.43 5.70
C ALA A 64 -9.91 -13.36 6.82
N ASP A 65 -9.04 -14.14 7.44
CA ASP A 65 -9.40 -15.04 8.54
C ASP A 65 -9.90 -14.24 9.76
N SER A 66 -9.23 -13.14 10.11
CA SER A 66 -9.64 -12.26 11.22
C SER A 66 -10.96 -11.53 10.98
N GLU A 67 -11.28 -11.19 9.72
CA GLU A 67 -12.58 -10.60 9.37
C GLU A 67 -13.73 -11.59 9.57
N VAL A 68 -13.50 -12.86 9.26
CA VAL A 68 -14.50 -13.94 9.43
C VAL A 68 -14.70 -14.26 10.91
N THR A 69 -13.62 -14.34 11.69
CA THR A 69 -13.69 -14.67 13.13
C THR A 69 -14.07 -13.48 14.00
N GLN A 70 -13.99 -12.25 13.46
CA GLN A 70 -14.03 -10.99 14.22
C GLN A 70 -12.98 -10.90 15.34
N ASP A 71 -11.97 -11.76 15.30
CA ASP A 71 -10.89 -11.80 16.27
C ASP A 71 -9.65 -11.07 15.74
N TRP A 72 -9.62 -9.78 16.00
CA TRP A 72 -8.47 -8.92 15.71
C TRP A 72 -7.33 -9.07 16.73
N SER A 73 -7.56 -9.79 17.83
CA SER A 73 -6.54 -10.06 18.84
C SER A 73 -5.58 -11.18 18.39
N SER A 74 -6.04 -12.19 17.65
CA SER A 74 -5.11 -13.16 17.05
C SER A 74 -4.38 -12.61 15.82
N TRP A 75 -4.91 -11.56 15.16
CA TRP A 75 -4.35 -11.03 13.91
C TRP A 75 -2.87 -10.62 14.01
N VAL A 76 -2.52 -9.73 14.96
CA VAL A 76 -1.13 -9.25 15.12
C VAL A 76 -0.18 -10.39 15.46
N GLU A 77 -0.65 -11.38 16.23
CA GLU A 77 0.12 -12.57 16.55
C GLU A 77 0.40 -13.39 15.28
N MET A 78 -0.61 -13.61 14.44
CA MET A 78 -0.45 -14.26 13.14
C MET A 78 0.54 -13.51 12.23
N MET A 79 0.46 -12.17 12.17
CA MET A 79 1.40 -11.36 11.39
C MET A 79 2.84 -11.53 11.89
N THR A 80 3.02 -11.56 13.21
CA THR A 80 4.32 -11.80 13.86
C THR A 80 4.86 -13.20 13.54
N ILE A 81 4.03 -14.24 13.70
CA ILE A 81 4.40 -15.64 13.45
C ILE A 81 4.73 -15.86 11.96
N ASN A 82 3.90 -15.35 11.06
CA ASN A 82 4.11 -15.48 9.61
C ASN A 82 5.39 -14.78 9.17
N CYS A 83 5.65 -13.57 9.69
CA CYS A 83 6.88 -12.85 9.41
C CYS A 83 8.11 -13.61 9.94
N GLN A 84 8.05 -14.13 11.18
CA GLN A 84 9.11 -14.93 11.78
C GLN A 84 9.43 -16.18 10.95
N LYS A 85 8.41 -16.93 10.50
CA LYS A 85 8.58 -18.11 9.64
C LYS A 85 9.32 -17.73 8.34
N CYS A 86 8.86 -16.69 7.65
CA CYS A 86 9.48 -16.23 6.41
C CYS A 86 10.91 -15.70 6.62
N CYS A 87 11.19 -15.06 7.75
CA CYS A 87 12.55 -14.64 8.14
C CYS A 87 13.48 -15.85 8.31
N SER A 88 13.06 -16.84 9.10
CA SER A 88 13.86 -18.05 9.35
C SER A 88 14.12 -18.84 8.06
N GLU A 89 13.13 -18.96 7.18
CA GLU A 89 13.33 -19.57 5.86
C GLU A 89 14.32 -18.80 4.98
N ALA A 90 14.24 -17.45 5.02
CA ALA A 90 15.18 -16.61 4.29
C ALA A 90 16.62 -16.76 4.81
N GLU A 91 16.79 -16.86 6.13
CA GLU A 91 18.09 -17.10 6.79
C GLU A 91 18.68 -18.47 6.43
N ILE A 92 17.86 -19.52 6.41
CA ILE A 92 18.29 -20.87 5.97
C ILE A 92 18.77 -20.86 4.51
N SER A 93 18.18 -20.02 3.66
CA SER A 93 18.57 -19.89 2.26
C SER A 93 19.87 -19.08 2.04
N HIS A 94 20.33 -18.33 3.06
CA HIS A 94 21.48 -17.43 2.98
C HIS A 94 22.83 -18.12 2.68
N PRO A 95 23.19 -19.27 3.29
CA PRO A 95 24.41 -20.00 2.95
C PRO A 95 24.44 -20.52 1.51
N ILE A 96 23.28 -20.78 0.90
CA ILE A 96 23.15 -21.22 -0.50
C ILE A 96 23.44 -20.04 -1.44
N ALA A 97 23.01 -18.83 -1.06
CA ALA A 97 23.34 -17.61 -1.77
C ALA A 97 24.83 -17.22 -1.67
N PHE A 98 25.54 -17.71 -0.63
CA PHE A 98 27.00 -17.58 -0.48
C PHE A 98 27.76 -18.20 -1.65
N ARG A 99 27.20 -19.25 -2.26
CA ARG A 99 27.79 -19.93 -3.41
C ARG A 99 27.46 -19.27 -4.76
N THR A 100 26.52 -18.31 -4.81
CA THR A 100 25.97 -17.75 -6.07
C THR A 100 26.24 -16.25 -6.29
N GLY A 101 26.99 -15.58 -5.40
CA GLY A 101 27.43 -14.19 -5.59
C GLY A 101 26.37 -13.10 -5.35
N ARG A 102 25.13 -13.43 -4.98
CA ARG A 102 24.02 -12.48 -4.71
C ARG A 102 24.02 -11.88 -3.28
N GLN A 103 25.21 -11.72 -2.70
CA GLN A 103 25.43 -11.50 -1.26
C GLN A 103 24.82 -10.22 -0.65
N PRO A 104 25.07 -9.01 -1.19
CA PRO A 104 24.69 -7.78 -0.49
C PRO A 104 23.18 -7.53 -0.50
N GLN A 105 22.50 -7.86 -1.61
CA GLN A 105 21.07 -7.61 -1.77
C GLN A 105 20.22 -8.57 -0.93
N LEU A 106 20.57 -9.86 -0.88
CA LEU A 106 19.87 -10.83 -0.02
C LEU A 106 20.04 -10.47 1.46
N SER A 107 21.24 -10.06 1.87
CA SER A 107 21.52 -9.66 3.25
C SER A 107 20.71 -8.40 3.64
N ARG A 108 20.55 -7.44 2.72
CA ARG A 108 19.68 -6.26 2.92
C ARG A 108 18.21 -6.66 3.05
N ASN A 109 17.71 -7.57 2.21
CA ASN A 109 16.31 -8.02 2.27
C ASN A 109 15.99 -8.78 3.56
N ILE A 110 16.86 -9.71 3.99
CA ILE A 110 16.71 -10.41 5.27
C ILE A 110 16.69 -9.41 6.43
N ARG A 111 17.61 -8.43 6.41
CA ARG A 111 17.64 -7.40 7.46
C ARG A 111 16.33 -6.62 7.54
N MET A 112 15.71 -6.32 6.40
CA MET A 112 14.45 -5.58 6.35
C MET A 112 13.26 -6.43 6.82
N LEU A 113 13.24 -7.73 6.50
CA LEU A 113 12.27 -8.68 7.05
C LEU A 113 12.42 -8.82 8.58
N GLN A 114 13.65 -8.88 9.09
CA GLN A 114 13.90 -8.92 10.54
C GLN A 114 13.35 -7.66 11.23
N ILE A 115 13.57 -6.47 10.66
CA ILE A 115 13.05 -5.22 11.23
C ILE A 115 11.51 -5.19 11.19
N GLU A 116 10.89 -5.67 10.11
CA GLU A 116 9.43 -5.81 10.01
C GLU A 116 8.87 -6.76 11.06
N ARG A 117 9.48 -7.94 11.21
CA ARG A 117 9.16 -8.91 12.27
C ARG A 117 9.28 -8.27 13.65
N ASP A 118 10.38 -7.60 13.92
CA ASP A 118 10.63 -6.95 15.21
C ASP A 118 9.60 -5.85 15.48
N SER A 119 9.14 -5.15 14.44
CA SER A 119 8.08 -4.14 14.54
C SER A 119 6.71 -4.76 14.87
N TRP A 120 6.38 -5.90 14.26
CA TRP A 120 5.17 -6.66 14.63
C TRP A 120 5.23 -7.17 16.08
N LEU A 121 6.39 -7.66 16.50
CA LEU A 121 6.61 -8.14 17.87
C LEU A 121 6.42 -7.03 18.91
N LEU A 122 6.85 -5.80 18.61
CA LEU A 122 6.57 -4.62 19.44
C LEU A 122 5.06 -4.42 19.58
N TRP A 123 4.35 -4.37 18.45
CA TRP A 123 2.91 -4.11 18.47
C TRP A 123 2.11 -5.20 19.17
N ASN A 124 2.49 -6.48 18.99
CA ASN A 124 1.87 -7.61 19.67
C ASN A 124 1.93 -7.44 21.20
N ARG A 125 3.12 -7.14 21.72
CA ARG A 125 3.33 -6.92 23.16
C ARG A 125 2.60 -5.67 23.67
N ALA A 126 2.71 -4.57 22.94
CA ALA A 126 2.07 -3.31 23.29
C ALA A 126 0.55 -3.50 23.47
N ARG A 127 -0.09 -4.16 22.51
CA ARG A 127 -1.53 -4.41 22.54
C ARG A 127 -1.93 -5.32 23.69
N ASP A 128 -1.25 -6.44 23.91
CA ASP A 128 -1.58 -7.36 25.00
C ASP A 128 -1.52 -6.66 26.36
N THR A 129 -0.56 -5.74 26.54
CA THR A 129 -0.46 -4.93 27.75
C THR A 129 -1.55 -3.86 27.85
N LEU A 130 -2.03 -3.29 26.75
CA LEU A 130 -3.09 -2.28 26.74
C LEU A 130 -4.47 -2.90 27.02
N ASN A 131 -4.74 -4.08 26.46
CA ASN A 131 -6.03 -4.77 26.58
C ASN A 131 -6.23 -5.47 27.92
N ASN A 132 -5.15 -5.97 28.55
CA ASN A 132 -5.20 -6.59 29.88
C ASN A 132 -5.35 -5.55 31.00
N THR A 133 -6.56 -5.01 31.15
CA THR A 133 -6.94 -4.06 32.22
C THR A 133 -7.67 -4.72 33.39
N ARG A 134 -8.09 -5.98 33.25
CA ARG A 134 -8.91 -6.69 34.25
C ARG A 134 -8.14 -7.86 34.85
N GLN A 135 -7.46 -7.59 35.94
CA GLN A 135 -7.13 -8.59 36.95
C GLN A 135 -7.85 -8.20 38.23
N ASP A 136 -8.54 -9.15 38.86
CA ASP A 136 -9.10 -9.00 40.20
C ASP A 136 -7.94 -9.03 41.20
N LEU A 137 -7.18 -7.94 41.27
CA LEU A 137 -6.14 -7.77 42.28
C LEU A 137 -6.79 -7.47 43.64
N PRO A 138 -6.20 -7.98 44.75
CA PRO A 138 -6.58 -7.56 46.09
C PRO A 138 -6.54 -6.03 46.25
N GLU A 139 -7.44 -5.49 47.07
CA GLU A 139 -7.45 -4.06 47.36
C GLU A 139 -6.18 -3.64 48.12
N VAL A 140 -5.60 -2.50 47.71
CA VAL A 140 -4.40 -1.96 48.34
C VAL A 140 -4.79 -1.29 49.64
N ILE A 141 -4.31 -1.83 50.77
CA ILE A 141 -4.54 -1.31 52.12
C ILE A 141 -3.21 -0.84 52.75
N PRO A 142 -3.23 0.01 53.80
CA PRO A 142 -2.01 0.35 54.53
C PRO A 142 -1.28 -0.89 55.03
N GLY A 143 0.00 -1.02 54.68
CA GLY A 143 0.81 -2.21 54.98
C GLY A 143 0.78 -3.31 53.92
N SER A 144 0.04 -3.14 52.82
CA SER A 144 0.13 -4.02 51.66
C SER A 144 1.57 -4.11 51.13
N SER A 145 1.88 -5.26 50.53
CA SER A 145 3.17 -5.51 49.89
C SER A 145 3.48 -4.52 48.77
N ASP A 146 4.74 -4.11 48.65
CA ASP A 146 5.27 -3.25 47.56
C ASP A 146 4.90 -3.79 46.18
N ARG A 147 4.97 -5.11 46.01
CA ARG A 147 4.59 -5.78 44.75
C ARG A 147 3.15 -5.48 44.34
N LEU A 148 2.20 -5.60 45.27
CA LEU A 148 0.79 -5.36 45.01
C LEU A 148 0.54 -3.89 44.66
N ILE A 149 1.18 -2.97 45.39
CA ILE A 149 1.10 -1.53 45.13
C ILE A 149 1.55 -1.22 43.70
N VAL A 150 2.72 -1.73 43.31
CA VAL A 150 3.28 -1.51 41.96
C VAL A 150 2.42 -2.15 40.88
N GLU A 151 1.90 -3.37 41.09
CA GLU A 151 1.00 -4.05 40.14
C GLU A 151 -0.29 -3.25 39.92
N HIS A 152 -0.90 -2.73 41.00
CA HIS A 152 -2.09 -1.88 40.89
C HIS A 152 -1.80 -0.57 40.14
N HIS A 153 -0.66 0.08 40.39
CA HIS A 153 -0.25 1.27 39.63
C HIS A 153 0.04 0.96 38.16
N LEU A 154 0.64 -0.20 37.85
CA LEU A 154 0.91 -0.64 36.49
C LEU A 154 -0.40 -0.82 35.71
N LEU A 155 -1.41 -1.48 36.28
CA LEU A 155 -2.72 -1.64 35.61
C LEU A 155 -3.37 -0.29 35.27
N ASN A 156 -3.28 0.67 36.19
CA ASN A 156 -3.90 1.99 36.04
C ASN A 156 -3.10 2.96 35.14
N ASN A 157 -1.82 2.71 34.88
CA ASN A 157 -0.97 3.59 34.09
C ASN A 157 -0.65 3.00 32.69
N PRO A 158 -1.32 3.45 31.62
CA PRO A 158 -1.09 2.92 30.26
C PRO A 158 0.31 3.23 29.73
N GLN A 159 0.92 4.36 30.11
CA GLN A 159 2.27 4.70 29.66
C GLN A 159 3.32 3.79 30.29
N LEU A 160 3.17 3.43 31.57
CA LEU A 160 4.07 2.50 32.23
C LEU A 160 3.93 1.07 31.68
N ARG A 161 2.70 0.64 31.34
CA ARG A 161 2.47 -0.62 30.62
C ARG A 161 3.15 -0.63 29.26
N MET A 162 3.01 0.46 28.51
CA MET A 162 3.67 0.60 27.22
C MET A 162 5.20 0.57 27.34
N ALA A 163 5.76 1.25 28.35
CA ALA A 163 7.19 1.19 28.63
C ALA A 163 7.67 -0.24 28.93
N LYS A 164 6.93 -0.99 29.76
CA LYS A 164 7.22 -2.41 30.04
C LYS A 164 7.15 -3.27 28.78
N ALA A 165 6.18 -3.04 27.91
CA ALA A 165 6.08 -3.73 26.62
C ALA A 165 7.30 -3.44 25.72
N VAL A 166 7.70 -2.17 25.63
CA VAL A 166 8.90 -1.73 24.89
C VAL A 166 10.17 -2.35 25.48
N GLN A 167 10.31 -2.38 26.82
CA GLN A 167 11.45 -3.01 27.49
C GLN A 167 11.53 -4.50 27.14
N GLY A 168 10.42 -5.25 27.27
CA GLY A 168 10.37 -6.68 26.95
C GLY A 168 10.61 -6.96 25.46
N TRP A 169 10.12 -6.08 24.59
CA TRP A 169 10.43 -6.11 23.15
C TRP A 169 11.93 -5.97 22.89
N LEU A 170 12.56 -4.92 23.42
CA LEU A 170 13.99 -4.64 23.24
C LEU A 170 14.90 -5.71 23.86
N GLN A 171 14.45 -6.38 24.91
CA GLN A 171 15.12 -7.55 25.50
C GLN A 171 15.06 -8.76 24.56
N THR A 172 13.89 -9.00 23.95
CA THR A 172 13.68 -10.15 23.07
C THR A 172 14.45 -10.02 21.76
N ILE A 173 14.43 -8.85 21.11
CA ILE A 173 15.17 -8.65 19.86
C ILE A 173 16.68 -8.74 20.06
N LYS A 174 17.17 -8.44 21.29
CA LYS A 174 18.59 -8.56 21.62
C LYS A 174 19.01 -10.02 21.76
N LEU A 175 18.12 -10.88 22.27
CA LEU A 175 18.35 -12.33 22.39
C LEU A 175 18.13 -13.06 21.06
N ASP A 176 18.73 -12.55 19.98
CA ASP A 176 18.78 -13.30 18.73
C ASP A 176 19.69 -14.55 18.87
N GLU A 177 19.62 -15.46 17.90
CA GLU A 177 20.36 -16.73 17.97
C GLU A 177 21.89 -16.54 18.09
N ARG A 178 22.41 -15.47 17.45
CA ARG A 178 23.84 -15.16 17.46
C ARG A 178 24.26 -14.68 18.84
N TYR A 179 23.55 -13.71 19.39
CA TYR A 179 23.79 -13.17 20.72
C TYR A 179 23.63 -14.24 21.79
N GLN A 180 22.62 -15.10 21.67
CA GLN A 180 22.44 -16.23 22.58
C GLN A 180 23.63 -17.19 22.55
N THR A 181 24.16 -17.48 21.35
CA THR A 181 25.34 -18.34 21.18
C THR A 181 26.59 -17.70 21.77
N ASP A 182 26.83 -16.41 21.48
CA ASP A 182 27.97 -15.66 22.01
C ASP A 182 27.92 -15.58 23.54
N LEU A 183 26.73 -15.36 24.12
CA LEU A 183 26.54 -15.36 25.57
C LEU A 183 26.81 -16.74 26.17
N LYS A 184 26.28 -17.81 25.58
CA LYS A 184 26.57 -19.17 26.05
C LYS A 184 28.07 -19.47 26.01
N MET A 185 28.75 -19.12 24.92
CA MET A 185 30.20 -19.28 24.81
C MET A 185 30.95 -18.46 25.86
N ALA A 186 30.58 -17.20 26.07
CA ALA A 186 31.19 -16.36 27.11
C ALA A 186 30.99 -16.97 28.51
N MET A 187 29.79 -17.48 28.81
CA MET A 187 29.48 -18.14 30.08
C MET A 187 30.32 -19.40 30.30
N THR A 188 30.61 -20.19 29.25
CA THR A 188 31.44 -21.40 29.39
C THR A 188 32.90 -21.12 29.73
N LYS A 189 33.37 -19.87 29.54
CA LYS A 189 34.72 -19.45 29.96
C LYS A 189 34.82 -19.21 31.46
N LEU A 190 33.69 -19.07 32.16
CA LEU A 190 33.66 -18.88 33.60
C LEU A 190 33.78 -20.23 34.30
N GLU A 191 34.88 -20.43 35.02
CA GLU A 191 35.05 -21.62 35.84
C GLU A 191 34.20 -21.53 37.12
N PRO A 192 33.52 -22.61 37.55
CA PRO A 192 32.84 -22.64 38.83
C PRO A 192 33.88 -22.60 39.95
N LYS A 193 33.71 -21.67 40.89
CA LYS A 193 34.68 -21.41 41.96
C LYS A 193 34.01 -21.52 43.32
N ARG A 194 34.77 -22.06 44.28
CA ARG A 194 34.37 -22.09 45.70
C ARG A 194 34.72 -20.80 46.42
N ILE A 195 35.74 -20.08 45.94
CA ILE A 195 36.29 -18.88 46.59
C ILE A 195 36.45 -17.78 45.55
N TYR A 196 36.01 -16.58 45.90
CA TYR A 196 36.19 -15.35 45.14
C TYR A 196 37.66 -14.87 45.17
N TRP A 197 38.15 -14.32 44.05
CA TRP A 197 39.56 -13.90 43.85
C TRP A 197 40.58 -14.95 44.28
N GLU A 198 40.45 -16.17 43.77
CA GLU A 198 41.25 -17.32 44.18
C GLU A 198 42.76 -17.09 44.04
N LYS A 199 43.22 -16.43 42.96
CA LYS A 199 44.65 -16.24 42.70
C LYS A 199 45.25 -15.18 43.63
N THR A 200 44.50 -14.13 43.91
CA THR A 200 44.84 -13.10 44.90
C THR A 200 44.86 -13.72 46.30
N CYS A 201 43.86 -14.52 46.66
CA CYS A 201 43.81 -15.27 47.92
C CYS A 201 45.02 -16.21 48.09
N HIS A 202 45.37 -16.95 47.04
CA HIS A 202 46.54 -17.82 47.03
C HIS A 202 47.83 -17.00 47.24
N PHE A 203 47.99 -15.89 46.50
CA PHE A 203 49.14 -15.00 46.67
C PHE A 203 49.24 -14.46 48.10
N LEU A 204 48.12 -14.05 48.71
CA LEU A 204 48.13 -13.53 50.08
C LEU A 204 48.59 -14.57 51.09
N LYS A 205 48.14 -15.82 50.95
CA LYS A 205 48.60 -16.94 51.78
C LYS A 205 50.09 -17.22 51.57
N SER A 206 50.56 -17.22 50.32
CA SER A 206 51.97 -17.44 50.01
C SER A 206 52.88 -16.31 50.50
N SER A 207 52.47 -15.05 50.30
CA SER A 207 53.20 -13.85 50.73
C SER A 207 53.32 -13.79 52.25
N TYR A 208 52.25 -14.11 52.98
CA TYR A 208 52.27 -14.21 54.45
C TYR A 208 53.27 -15.25 54.94
N ASN A 209 53.31 -16.43 54.30
CA ASN A 209 54.22 -17.51 54.69
C ASN A 209 55.68 -17.25 54.29
N ALA A 210 55.92 -16.48 53.22
CA ALA A 210 57.25 -16.28 52.63
C ALA A 210 57.85 -14.87 52.86
N ASN A 211 57.18 -13.98 53.61
CA ASN A 211 57.57 -12.57 53.81
C ASN A 211 57.88 -11.81 52.50
N ILE A 212 57.16 -12.13 51.43
CA ILE A 212 57.31 -11.46 50.12
C ILE A 212 56.51 -10.15 50.16
N PRO A 213 57.04 -9.02 49.66
CA PRO A 213 56.28 -7.77 49.55
C PRO A 213 54.97 -7.97 48.79
N ASN A 214 53.84 -7.56 49.38
CA ASN A 214 52.52 -7.73 48.79
C ASN A 214 52.07 -6.46 48.02
N PRO A 215 51.98 -6.50 46.69
CA PRO A 215 51.47 -5.39 45.90
C PRO A 215 49.92 -5.35 45.80
N TYR A 216 49.23 -6.40 46.25
CA TYR A 216 47.79 -6.56 46.12
C TYR A 216 47.03 -6.14 47.40
N ILE A 217 45.70 -6.21 47.33
CA ILE A 217 44.80 -6.02 48.48
C ILE A 217 45.16 -6.94 49.65
N THR A 218 44.83 -6.55 50.89
CA THR A 218 45.15 -7.31 52.10
C THR A 218 43.97 -8.06 52.72
N CYS A 219 42.73 -7.74 52.32
CA CYS A 219 41.51 -8.46 52.71
C CYS A 219 40.72 -8.84 51.46
N LEU A 220 39.79 -9.80 51.58
CA LEU A 220 38.98 -10.32 50.47
C LEU A 220 37.54 -9.80 50.51
N ASP A 221 37.32 -8.65 51.14
CA ASP A 221 36.02 -7.95 51.09
C ASP A 221 35.74 -7.50 49.65
N PHE A 222 34.49 -7.52 49.21
CA PHE A 222 34.13 -7.14 47.83
C PHE A 222 34.53 -5.71 47.45
N ASP A 223 34.60 -4.81 48.44
CA ASP A 223 34.99 -3.40 48.33
C ASP A 223 36.45 -3.15 48.75
N ALA A 224 37.27 -4.21 48.90
CA ALA A 224 38.68 -4.10 49.32
C ALA A 224 39.54 -3.29 48.34
N THR A 225 39.33 -3.48 47.03
CA THR A 225 40.03 -2.74 45.97
C THR A 225 39.79 -1.23 46.09
N HIS A 226 38.55 -0.85 46.41
CA HIS A 226 38.13 0.52 46.61
C HIS A 226 38.67 1.11 47.92
N LYS A 227 38.45 0.42 49.06
CA LYS A 227 38.90 0.84 50.40
C LYS A 227 40.42 1.06 50.46
N GLN A 228 41.18 0.11 49.91
CA GLN A 228 42.64 0.11 50.05
C GLN A 228 43.36 0.84 48.93
N LYS A 229 42.65 1.15 47.82
CA LYS A 229 43.24 1.68 46.57
C LYS A 229 44.40 0.80 46.08
N ARG A 230 44.23 -0.52 46.20
CA ARG A 230 45.18 -1.54 45.74
C ARG A 230 44.49 -2.44 44.72
N ARG A 231 45.30 -3.00 43.82
CA ARG A 231 44.81 -3.85 42.73
C ARG A 231 44.70 -5.32 43.13
N LEU A 232 43.97 -6.06 42.32
CA LEU A 232 43.93 -7.52 42.35
C LEU A 232 45.10 -8.10 41.55
N CYS A 233 45.26 -9.41 41.62
CA CYS A 233 46.02 -10.14 40.61
C CYS A 233 45.38 -9.93 39.23
N ASP A 234 46.18 -9.70 38.18
CA ASP A 234 45.70 -9.35 36.84
C ASP A 234 44.70 -10.36 36.27
N THR A 235 44.88 -11.63 36.62
CA THR A 235 44.00 -12.71 36.20
C THR A 235 42.64 -12.64 36.90
N ASP A 236 42.60 -12.41 38.21
CA ASP A 236 41.33 -12.22 38.93
C ASP A 236 40.63 -10.93 38.48
N GLU A 237 41.40 -9.87 38.18
CA GLU A 237 40.85 -8.60 37.71
C GLU A 237 40.18 -8.75 36.34
N GLN A 238 40.80 -9.48 35.41
CA GLN A 238 40.25 -9.81 34.09
C GLN A 238 38.99 -10.68 34.21
N GLU A 239 39.04 -11.73 35.02
CA GLU A 239 37.89 -12.62 35.24
C GLU A 239 36.69 -11.87 35.86
N GLU A 240 36.95 -10.92 36.78
CA GLU A 240 35.90 -10.05 37.33
C GLU A 240 35.29 -9.14 36.26
N ASN A 241 36.11 -8.57 35.38
CA ASN A 241 35.62 -7.73 34.28
C ASN A 241 34.74 -8.54 33.31
N ASP A 242 35.17 -9.75 32.96
CA ASP A 242 34.42 -10.66 32.09
C ASP A 242 33.10 -11.08 32.75
N LEU A 243 33.12 -11.41 34.05
CA LEU A 243 31.92 -11.73 34.81
C LEU A 243 30.93 -10.57 34.82
N LEU A 244 31.38 -9.36 35.15
CA LEU A 244 30.52 -8.16 35.21
C LEU A 244 29.89 -7.87 33.84
N GLN A 245 30.66 -8.04 32.75
CA GLN A 245 30.13 -7.89 31.40
C GLN A 245 29.07 -8.96 31.08
N ILE A 246 29.31 -10.22 31.43
CA ILE A 246 28.35 -11.32 31.25
C ILE A 246 27.07 -11.08 32.07
N VAL A 247 27.21 -10.66 33.32
CA VAL A 247 26.09 -10.31 34.20
C VAL A 247 25.28 -9.18 33.59
N PHE A 248 25.92 -8.07 33.18
CA PHE A 248 25.24 -6.97 32.53
C PHE A 248 24.47 -7.41 31.27
N ASN A 249 25.10 -8.24 30.43
CA ASN A 249 24.47 -8.76 29.22
C ASN A 249 23.23 -9.64 29.51
N LEU A 250 23.26 -10.43 30.59
CA LEU A 250 22.09 -11.20 31.03
C LEU A 250 20.97 -10.30 31.53
N LEU A 251 21.31 -9.24 32.28
CA LEU A 251 20.34 -8.22 32.69
C LEU A 251 19.75 -7.47 31.49
N ARG A 252 20.56 -7.17 30.47
CA ARG A 252 20.14 -6.54 29.21
C ARG A 252 19.07 -7.34 28.46
N VAL A 253 19.04 -8.65 28.65
CA VAL A 253 18.04 -9.57 28.08
C VAL A 253 16.90 -9.89 29.06
N GLY A 254 16.99 -9.46 30.31
CA GLY A 254 15.98 -9.74 31.35
C GLY A 254 16.16 -11.09 32.05
N GLU A 255 17.30 -11.76 31.88
CA GLU A 255 17.61 -13.07 32.46
C GLU A 255 18.24 -12.95 33.87
N TYR A 256 17.53 -12.29 34.79
CA TYR A 256 17.99 -12.02 36.16
C TYR A 256 18.33 -13.30 36.93
N SER A 257 17.54 -14.37 36.76
CA SER A 257 17.77 -15.65 37.43
C SER A 257 19.08 -16.30 36.99
N LYS A 258 19.39 -16.26 35.69
CA LYS A 258 20.67 -16.77 35.17
C LYS A 258 21.83 -15.92 35.66
N ALA A 259 21.69 -14.59 35.67
CA ALA A 259 22.70 -13.69 36.22
C ALA A 259 23.02 -14.02 37.70
N LYS A 260 21.99 -14.17 38.55
CA LYS A 260 22.15 -14.58 39.96
C LYS A 260 22.84 -15.94 40.09
N ASN A 261 22.48 -16.93 39.28
CA ASN A 261 23.06 -18.26 39.35
C ASN A 261 24.54 -18.28 38.94
N ILE A 262 24.93 -17.52 37.91
CA ILE A 262 26.34 -17.40 37.51
C ILE A 262 27.17 -16.70 38.58
N CYS A 263 26.62 -15.64 39.20
CA CYS A 263 27.28 -14.98 40.33
C CYS A 263 27.51 -15.99 41.47
N LYS A 264 26.51 -16.83 41.79
CA LYS A 264 26.65 -17.89 42.80
C LYS A 264 27.67 -18.95 42.42
N SER A 265 27.68 -19.43 41.17
CA SER A 265 28.58 -20.50 40.74
C SER A 265 30.05 -20.04 40.65
N THR A 266 30.29 -18.74 40.45
CA THR A 266 31.63 -18.15 40.38
C THR A 266 32.14 -17.62 41.73
N GLY A 267 31.36 -17.77 42.82
CA GLY A 267 31.73 -17.32 44.17
C GLY A 267 31.40 -15.86 44.49
N TYR A 268 30.81 -15.11 43.55
CA TYR A 268 30.37 -13.71 43.72
C TYR A 268 28.99 -13.64 44.38
N HIS A 269 28.85 -14.26 45.55
CA HIS A 269 27.57 -14.32 46.28
C HIS A 269 27.06 -12.92 46.67
N TRP A 270 27.96 -11.97 46.92
CA TRP A 270 27.59 -10.59 47.24
C TRP A 270 26.86 -9.92 46.06
N LEU A 271 27.30 -10.16 44.82
CA LEU A 271 26.66 -9.62 43.63
C LEU A 271 25.31 -10.30 43.40
N ALA A 272 25.21 -11.61 43.65
CA ALA A 272 23.93 -12.31 43.62
C ALA A 272 22.93 -11.74 44.66
N ALA A 273 23.40 -11.44 45.87
CA ALA A 273 22.58 -10.83 46.93
C ALA A 273 22.16 -9.40 46.55
N LEU A 274 23.07 -8.62 45.96
CA LEU A 274 22.78 -7.27 45.46
C LEU A 274 21.69 -7.30 44.38
N LEU A 275 21.75 -8.25 43.43
CA LEU A 275 20.71 -8.41 42.41
C LEU A 275 19.37 -8.84 43.00
N SER A 276 19.36 -9.71 44.03
CA SER A 276 18.14 -10.11 44.73
C SER A 276 17.50 -8.95 45.50
N ALA A 277 18.30 -8.01 46.02
CA ALA A 277 17.81 -6.87 46.78
C ALA A 277 16.96 -5.87 45.95
N ASN A 278 16.95 -6.03 44.62
CA ASN A 278 16.10 -5.25 43.72
C ASN A 278 14.64 -5.74 43.69
N GLU A 279 14.37 -6.96 44.14
CA GLU A 279 13.04 -7.56 44.12
C GLU A 279 12.08 -6.81 45.08
N LEU A 280 10.85 -6.56 44.61
CA LEU A 280 9.82 -5.87 45.38
C LEU A 280 9.43 -6.71 46.59
N TYR A 281 9.28 -6.07 47.75
CA TYR A 281 8.81 -6.73 48.95
C TYR A 281 7.43 -7.37 48.71
N HIS A 282 7.31 -8.65 49.05
CA HIS A 282 6.08 -9.41 48.93
C HIS A 282 5.92 -10.42 50.04
N ASP A 283 4.72 -10.45 50.62
CA ASP A 283 4.33 -11.43 51.62
C ASP A 283 2.93 -11.94 51.25
N GLU A 284 2.89 -13.15 50.70
CA GLU A 284 1.65 -13.80 50.27
C GLU A 284 0.71 -14.09 51.44
N ASN A 285 1.24 -14.17 52.67
CA ASN A 285 0.46 -14.49 53.85
C ASN A 285 -0.55 -13.38 54.23
N TYR A 286 -0.42 -12.17 53.69
CA TYR A 286 -1.43 -11.12 53.87
C TYR A 286 -2.71 -11.37 53.08
N TYR A 287 -2.68 -12.24 52.06
CA TYR A 287 -3.79 -12.42 51.11
C TYR A 287 -4.36 -13.84 51.10
N CYS A 288 -3.68 -14.81 51.70
CA CYS A 288 -4.21 -16.17 51.86
C CYS A 288 -5.31 -16.22 52.93
N SER A 289 -6.48 -16.74 52.58
CA SER A 289 -7.52 -17.07 53.56
C SER A 289 -6.99 -18.10 54.57
N GLU A 290 -7.40 -17.98 55.84
CA GLU A 290 -7.06 -18.87 56.98
C GLU A 290 -7.32 -20.38 56.75
N ALA A 291 -7.89 -20.77 55.60
CA ALA A 291 -8.26 -22.13 55.26
C ALA A 291 -7.10 -23.02 54.77
N ASN A 292 -5.96 -22.44 54.37
CA ASN A 292 -4.77 -23.20 53.98
C ASN A 292 -3.66 -22.96 55.01
N ASP A 293 -3.31 -23.97 55.81
CA ASP A 293 -2.18 -23.97 56.78
C ASP A 293 -0.78 -23.84 56.12
N ILE A 294 -0.70 -23.31 54.90
CA ILE A 294 0.53 -23.16 54.14
C ILE A 294 1.05 -21.74 54.38
N VAL A 295 2.15 -21.63 55.13
CA VAL A 295 2.89 -20.37 55.30
C VAL A 295 3.88 -20.23 54.16
N TYR A 296 3.76 -19.15 53.41
CA TYR A 296 4.64 -18.83 52.29
C TYR A 296 5.85 -18.01 52.76
N PRO A 297 7.03 -18.19 52.16
CA PRO A 297 8.20 -17.38 52.50
C PRO A 297 8.00 -15.93 52.06
N VAL A 298 8.48 -15.00 52.88
CA VAL A 298 8.54 -13.57 52.52
C VAL A 298 9.64 -13.36 51.48
N GLU A 299 9.32 -12.62 50.43
CA GLU A 299 10.22 -12.34 49.30
C GLU A 299 10.54 -10.84 49.18
N GLY A 300 11.65 -10.53 48.50
CA GLY A 300 12.05 -9.15 48.18
C GLY A 300 12.63 -8.35 49.34
N ASN A 301 12.79 -7.04 49.12
CA ASN A 301 13.48 -6.12 50.03
C ASN A 301 12.53 -5.06 50.60
N GLN A 302 12.21 -5.15 51.89
CA GLN A 302 11.37 -4.16 52.59
C GLN A 302 11.99 -2.76 52.64
N LYS A 303 13.33 -2.64 52.56
CA LYS A 303 14.06 -1.37 52.56
C LYS A 303 14.62 -1.03 51.18
N ARG A 304 13.87 -1.39 50.12
CA ARG A 304 14.25 -1.12 48.72
C ARG A 304 14.52 0.35 48.43
N ILE A 305 13.77 1.27 49.04
CA ILE A 305 13.95 2.72 48.85
C ILE A 305 15.37 3.15 49.24
N GLN A 306 15.83 2.78 50.44
CA GLN A 306 17.18 3.09 50.94
C GLN A 306 18.27 2.35 50.14
N TRP A 307 17.97 1.13 49.70
CA TRP A 307 18.88 0.35 48.85
C TRP A 307 19.10 1.02 47.49
N ILE A 308 18.07 1.57 46.85
CA ILE A 308 18.20 2.32 45.59
C ILE A 308 19.08 3.55 45.76
N GLU A 309 18.95 4.29 46.86
CA GLU A 309 19.82 5.44 47.14
C GLU A 309 21.29 5.03 47.22
N SER A 310 21.58 3.91 47.88
CA SER A 310 22.93 3.35 47.96
C SER A 310 23.47 2.98 46.57
N MET A 311 22.63 2.37 45.72
CA MET A 311 23.00 2.04 44.34
C MET A 311 23.23 3.30 43.49
N TYR A 312 22.44 4.34 43.72
CA TYR A 312 22.57 5.62 43.03
C TYR A 312 23.93 6.27 43.34
N GLU A 313 24.31 6.35 44.62
CA GLU A 313 25.62 6.86 45.04
C GLU A 313 26.78 6.05 44.44
N LEU A 314 26.68 4.71 44.47
CA LEU A 314 27.71 3.84 43.88
C LEU A 314 27.83 4.02 42.37
N SER A 315 26.72 4.23 41.66
CA SER A 315 26.74 4.43 40.20
C SER A 315 27.50 5.70 39.77
N MET A 316 27.58 6.70 40.65
CA MET A 316 28.34 7.95 40.45
C MET A 316 29.84 7.77 40.58
N ASP A 317 30.28 6.73 41.28
CA ASP A 317 31.68 6.58 41.61
C ASP A 317 32.50 6.13 40.39
N MET A 318 33.16 7.09 39.75
CA MET A 318 34.00 6.86 38.57
C MET A 318 35.21 5.93 38.82
N ARG A 319 35.52 5.61 40.08
CA ARG A 319 36.58 4.66 40.44
C ARG A 319 36.17 3.20 40.23
N LEU A 320 34.86 2.93 40.21
CA LEU A 320 34.32 1.61 39.97
C LEU A 320 34.38 1.23 38.49
N LYS A 321 34.31 -0.08 38.23
CA LYS A 321 34.43 -0.62 36.88
C LYS A 321 33.25 -0.22 36.01
N LEU A 322 33.46 -0.16 34.70
CA LEU A 322 32.46 0.28 33.72
C LEU A 322 31.14 -0.51 33.83
N TYR A 323 31.21 -1.84 33.76
CA TYR A 323 30.02 -2.70 33.80
C TYR A 323 29.41 -2.80 35.20
N GLU A 324 30.22 -2.66 36.25
CA GLU A 324 29.73 -2.59 37.63
C GLU A 324 28.84 -1.35 37.82
N ARG A 325 29.32 -0.18 37.40
CA ARG A 325 28.53 1.06 37.41
C ARG A 325 27.29 0.95 36.53
N ALA A 326 27.40 0.32 35.36
CA ALA A 326 26.26 0.12 34.48
C ALA A 326 25.18 -0.79 35.11
N ILE A 327 25.58 -1.84 35.86
CA ILE A 327 24.66 -2.67 36.63
C ILE A 327 23.96 -1.82 37.70
N TYR A 328 24.71 -1.03 38.48
CA TYR A 328 24.11 -0.17 39.51
C TYR A 328 23.17 0.88 38.90
N GLY A 329 23.58 1.50 37.78
CA GLY A 329 22.77 2.44 37.01
C GLY A 329 21.46 1.83 36.54
N LEU A 330 21.49 0.59 36.04
CA LEU A 330 20.27 -0.12 35.65
C LEU A 330 19.33 -0.37 36.83
N LEU A 331 19.87 -0.71 38.00
CA LEU A 331 19.09 -1.04 39.20
C LEU A 331 18.46 0.18 39.89
N CYS A 332 19.09 1.35 39.78
CA CYS A 332 18.57 2.60 40.35
C CYS A 332 17.90 3.53 39.34
N GLY A 333 17.89 3.16 38.06
CA GLY A 333 17.33 3.98 36.98
C GLY A 333 18.17 5.21 36.61
N ARG A 334 19.50 5.12 36.69
CA ARG A 334 20.42 6.19 36.31
C ARG A 334 20.97 6.00 34.89
N ILE A 335 20.59 6.91 34.00
CA ILE A 335 20.96 6.83 32.59
C ILE A 335 22.44 7.12 32.31
N GLU A 336 23.08 8.04 33.03
CA GLU A 336 24.47 8.43 32.72
C GLU A 336 25.46 7.29 32.97
N ALA A 337 25.13 6.35 33.87
CA ALA A 337 25.92 5.17 34.13
C ALA A 337 25.77 4.08 33.04
N LEU A 338 24.66 4.10 32.29
CA LEU A 338 24.34 3.12 31.24
C LEU A 338 24.80 3.55 29.84
N ILE A 339 24.78 4.85 29.53
CA ILE A 339 25.19 5.37 28.21
C ILE A 339 26.54 4.82 27.73
N PRO A 340 27.61 4.74 28.58
CA PRO A 340 28.92 4.26 28.14
C PRO A 340 28.96 2.83 27.59
N VAL A 341 27.98 1.98 27.93
CA VAL A 341 27.89 0.59 27.44
C VAL A 341 26.89 0.42 26.29
N CYS A 342 26.15 1.48 25.93
CA CYS A 342 25.15 1.47 24.86
C CYS A 342 25.80 1.74 23.49
N LYS A 343 25.49 0.92 22.48
CA LYS A 343 26.14 1.00 21.14
C LYS A 343 25.20 1.29 19.98
N THR A 344 23.94 0.93 20.08
CA THR A 344 22.95 1.03 18.98
C THR A 344 21.72 1.79 19.45
N TYR A 345 20.91 2.31 18.52
CA TYR A 345 19.65 2.97 18.87
C TYR A 345 18.77 2.12 19.80
N ALA A 346 18.68 0.81 19.54
CA ALA A 346 17.93 -0.12 20.39
C ALA A 346 18.50 -0.26 21.81
N ASP A 347 19.83 -0.16 21.99
CA ASP A 347 20.45 -0.17 23.32
C ASP A 347 20.17 1.14 24.08
N TYR A 348 20.25 2.28 23.40
CA TYR A 348 19.88 3.58 24.00
C TYR A 348 18.40 3.61 24.40
N LEU A 349 17.49 3.25 23.48
CA LEU A 349 16.06 3.21 23.77
C LEU A 349 15.76 2.25 24.95
N TRP A 350 16.44 1.11 25.02
CA TRP A 350 16.28 0.17 26.13
C TRP A 350 16.77 0.75 27.45
N ALA A 351 17.92 1.42 27.45
CA ALA A 351 18.49 2.03 28.64
C ALA A 351 17.58 3.14 29.18
N TYR A 352 17.15 4.08 28.33
CA TYR A 352 16.21 5.14 28.72
C TYR A 352 14.87 4.57 29.21
N THR A 353 14.30 3.60 28.49
CA THR A 353 13.01 2.99 28.89
C THR A 353 13.14 2.23 30.21
N SER A 354 14.24 1.50 30.43
CA SER A 354 14.48 0.76 31.67
C SER A 354 14.69 1.70 32.85
N CYS A 355 15.44 2.79 32.65
CA CYS A 355 15.61 3.81 33.68
C CYS A 355 14.30 4.50 34.04
N TYR A 356 13.50 4.86 33.04
CA TYR A 356 12.18 5.44 33.25
C TYR A 356 11.30 4.53 34.11
N ILE A 357 11.21 3.25 33.77
CA ILE A 357 10.42 2.27 34.52
C ILE A 357 10.89 2.19 35.98
N GLU A 358 12.19 2.13 36.20
CA GLU A 358 12.75 2.02 37.55
C GLU A 358 12.51 3.29 38.38
N GLN A 359 12.65 4.47 37.77
CA GLN A 359 12.33 5.75 38.41
C GLN A 359 10.84 5.85 38.77
N GLU A 360 9.95 5.40 37.90
CA GLU A 360 8.50 5.38 38.17
C GLU A 360 8.14 4.41 39.31
N ILE A 361 8.72 3.20 39.31
CA ILE A 361 8.51 2.23 40.39
C ILE A 361 9.01 2.82 41.72
N HIS A 362 10.21 3.40 41.73
CA HIS A 362 10.75 4.05 42.92
C HIS A 362 9.85 5.19 43.40
N TYR A 363 9.36 6.04 42.49
CA TYR A 363 8.44 7.13 42.81
C TYR A 363 7.12 6.62 43.41
N ILE A 364 6.53 5.56 42.85
CA ILE A 364 5.32 4.92 43.37
C ILE A 364 5.54 4.47 44.82
N LEU A 365 6.63 3.76 45.09
CA LEU A 365 6.93 3.24 46.44
C LEU A 365 7.20 4.38 47.44
N VAL A 366 7.94 5.41 47.03
CA VAL A 366 8.18 6.59 47.86
C VAL A 366 6.86 7.28 48.21
N CYS A 367 5.91 7.32 47.27
CA CYS A 367 4.58 7.88 47.50
C CYS A 367 3.72 7.02 48.44
N ALA A 368 3.77 5.70 48.29
CA ALA A 368 3.04 4.78 49.16
C ALA A 368 3.56 4.80 50.61
N HIS A 369 4.87 4.91 50.79
CA HIS A 369 5.54 4.87 52.09
C HIS A 369 5.87 6.25 52.68
N GLN A 370 5.23 7.32 52.19
CA GLN A 370 5.54 8.70 52.63
C GLN A 370 5.47 8.86 54.15
N ASN A 371 4.52 8.20 54.83
CA ASN A 371 4.36 8.37 56.27
C ASN A 371 5.47 7.68 57.10
N GLU A 372 6.19 6.73 56.50
CA GLU A 372 7.29 5.98 57.14
C GLU A 372 8.65 6.64 56.93
N LEU A 373 8.76 7.54 55.95
CA LEU A 373 9.97 8.27 55.61
C LEU A 373 10.10 9.54 56.46
N THR A 374 11.29 9.81 56.96
CA THR A 374 11.61 11.08 57.62
C THR A 374 11.55 12.24 56.62
N ASP A 375 11.33 13.47 57.10
CA ASP A 375 11.26 14.63 56.20
C ASP A 375 12.58 14.88 55.46
N ILE A 376 13.71 14.48 56.04
CA ILE A 376 15.04 14.52 55.40
C ILE A 376 15.13 13.49 54.26
N GLU A 377 14.67 12.26 54.49
CA GLU A 377 14.63 11.22 53.45
C GLU A 377 13.69 11.64 52.31
N LYS A 378 12.49 12.14 52.63
CA LYS A 378 11.56 12.70 51.63
C LYS A 378 12.22 13.79 50.80
N HIS A 379 12.87 14.75 51.46
CA HIS A 379 13.51 15.86 50.76
C HIS A 379 14.66 15.36 49.87
N ARG A 380 15.54 14.49 50.38
CA ARG A 380 16.65 13.92 49.59
C ARG A 380 16.15 13.15 48.35
N ILE A 381 15.14 12.31 48.54
CA ILE A 381 14.53 11.49 47.47
C ILE A 381 13.82 12.37 46.43
N LEU A 382 13.09 13.41 46.88
CA LEU A 382 12.28 14.28 46.02
C LEU A 382 13.04 15.47 45.42
N SER A 383 14.17 15.91 45.99
CA SER A 383 14.92 17.09 45.55
C SER A 383 16.32 16.81 45.00
N ASP A 384 17.04 15.80 45.50
CA ASP A 384 18.49 15.63 45.26
C ASP A 384 18.84 14.50 44.28
N ASN A 385 17.99 13.47 44.17
CA ASN A 385 18.25 12.31 43.29
C ASN A 385 18.00 12.58 41.79
N GLY A 386 17.61 13.81 41.39
CA GLY A 386 17.26 14.13 39.99
C GLY A 386 15.93 13.49 39.51
N ILE A 387 15.31 12.64 40.33
CA ILE A 387 14.09 11.86 40.01
C ILE A 387 12.87 12.78 39.74
N ARG A 388 12.84 14.00 40.29
CA ARG A 388 11.73 14.96 40.12
C ARG A 388 12.00 16.11 39.13
N ASN A 389 13.26 16.51 38.92
CA ASN A 389 13.59 17.67 38.07
C ASN A 389 13.77 17.30 36.59
N ASN A 390 14.11 16.04 36.28
CA ASN A 390 14.13 15.48 34.93
C ASN A 390 13.17 14.28 34.87
N GLN A 391 11.85 14.50 34.98
CA GLN A 391 10.89 13.44 34.68
C GLN A 391 11.07 13.02 33.21
N LEU A 392 11.87 11.99 32.99
CA LEU A 392 11.93 11.23 31.76
C LEU A 392 10.51 10.74 31.49
N LYS A 393 9.71 11.48 30.73
CA LYS A 393 8.42 10.95 30.26
C LYS A 393 8.70 10.12 29.02
N MET A 394 7.86 9.13 28.75
CA MET A 394 7.99 8.32 27.52
C MET A 394 8.16 9.16 26.23
N PRO A 395 7.41 10.27 26.02
CA PRO A 395 7.66 11.17 24.88
C PRO A 395 9.05 11.82 24.90
N SER A 396 9.49 12.30 26.07
CA SER A 396 10.77 12.99 26.24
C SER A 396 11.97 12.10 25.93
N ILE A 397 11.88 10.78 26.15
CA ILE A 397 12.96 9.82 25.83
C ILE A 397 13.41 9.95 24.38
N PHE A 398 12.47 10.05 23.44
CA PHE A 398 12.80 10.15 22.02
C PHE A 398 13.45 11.49 21.67
N ASP A 399 13.05 12.56 22.34
CA ASP A 399 13.63 13.89 22.13
C ASP A 399 15.04 13.97 22.74
N GLU A 400 15.27 13.32 23.88
CA GLU A 400 16.60 13.19 24.50
C GLU A 400 17.55 12.37 23.63
N ILE A 401 17.07 11.29 22.99
CA ILE A 401 17.87 10.53 22.02
C ILE A 401 18.26 11.41 20.83
N LEU A 402 17.32 12.21 20.31
CA LEU A 402 17.58 13.09 19.17
C LEU A 402 18.47 14.30 19.52
N ALA A 403 18.45 14.78 20.76
CA ALA A 403 19.23 15.93 21.20
C ALA A 403 20.62 15.55 21.75
N GLY A 404 20.70 14.48 22.55
CA GLY A 404 21.85 14.16 23.38
C GLY A 404 22.73 13.01 22.89
N CYS A 405 22.29 12.20 21.93
CA CYS A 405 23.07 11.03 21.47
C CYS A 405 24.04 11.36 20.32
N PRO A 406 25.07 10.51 20.11
CA PRO A 406 25.98 10.63 18.97
C PRO A 406 25.25 10.65 17.62
N THR A 407 25.86 11.25 16.59
CA THR A 407 25.26 11.42 15.26
C THR A 407 24.75 10.12 14.66
N HIS A 408 25.53 9.05 14.69
CA HIS A 408 25.11 7.75 14.15
C HIS A 408 23.85 7.17 14.83
N ILE A 409 23.64 7.42 16.13
CA ILE A 409 22.44 7.00 16.86
C ILE A 409 21.23 7.85 16.46
N ARG A 410 21.45 9.16 16.27
CA ARG A 410 20.41 10.08 15.81
C ARG A 410 19.96 9.72 14.40
N ASP A 411 20.90 9.38 13.51
CA ASP A 411 20.61 8.93 12.15
C ASP A 411 19.84 7.60 12.16
N GLU A 412 20.21 6.64 13.02
CA GLU A 412 19.45 5.41 13.23
C GLU A 412 18.02 5.70 13.73
N ALA A 413 17.84 6.62 14.68
CA ALA A 413 16.53 6.98 15.21
C ALA A 413 15.58 7.57 14.15
N LEU A 414 16.14 8.18 13.09
CA LEU A 414 15.40 8.77 11.98
C LEU A 414 15.12 7.79 10.83
N LEU A 415 15.55 6.53 10.93
CA LEU A 415 15.20 5.50 9.94
C LEU A 415 13.68 5.26 9.91
N PRO A 416 13.08 4.97 8.73
CA PRO A 416 11.62 4.88 8.58
C PRO A 416 10.92 3.94 9.56
N PHE A 417 11.45 2.73 9.75
CA PHE A 417 10.90 1.77 10.71
C PHE A 417 10.97 2.28 12.16
N ASN A 418 12.07 2.92 12.54
CA ASN A 418 12.26 3.41 13.91
C ASN A 418 11.34 4.60 14.19
N LEU A 419 11.10 5.47 13.21
CA LEU A 419 10.11 6.55 13.32
C LEU A 419 8.68 6.02 13.39
N ILE A 420 8.32 5.02 12.58
CA ILE A 420 7.02 4.35 12.68
C ILE A 420 6.85 3.73 14.07
N GLN A 421 7.85 2.99 14.56
CA GLN A 421 7.84 2.40 15.90
C GLN A 421 7.70 3.47 16.99
N LYS A 422 8.40 4.61 16.89
CA LYS A 422 8.24 5.76 17.80
C LYS A 422 6.80 6.22 17.86
N TYR A 423 6.16 6.48 16.71
CA TYR A 423 4.78 6.97 16.70
C TYR A 423 3.76 5.93 17.16
N LEU A 424 4.01 4.63 16.91
CA LEU A 424 3.23 3.55 17.50
C LEU A 424 3.39 3.51 19.03
N ILE A 425 4.60 3.73 19.54
CA ILE A 425 4.87 3.79 20.99
C ILE A 425 4.16 4.95 21.67
N LEU A 426 4.14 6.11 21.02
CA LEU A 426 3.50 7.32 21.52
C LEU A 426 2.00 7.38 21.26
N ALA A 427 1.45 6.40 20.53
CA ALA A 427 0.07 6.40 20.04
C ALA A 427 -0.32 7.68 19.25
N ASP A 428 0.65 8.28 18.54
CA ASP A 428 0.46 9.46 17.68
C ASP A 428 0.26 9.01 16.23
N TYR A 429 -0.98 8.60 15.93
CA TYR A 429 -1.31 8.02 14.62
C TYR A 429 -1.26 9.07 13.50
N ASP A 430 -1.62 10.33 13.74
CA ASP A 430 -1.57 11.36 12.70
C ASP A 430 -0.15 11.57 12.17
N ARG A 431 0.83 11.72 13.07
CA ARG A 431 2.24 11.83 12.67
C ARG A 431 2.77 10.54 12.07
N LEU A 432 2.27 9.38 12.51
CA LEU A 432 2.59 8.10 11.88
C LEU A 432 2.20 8.11 10.40
N PHE A 433 0.93 8.40 10.06
CA PHE A 433 0.46 8.44 8.67
C PHE A 433 1.23 9.45 7.83
N HIS A 434 1.44 10.67 8.35
CA HIS A 434 2.22 11.69 7.64
C HIS A 434 3.67 11.28 7.42
N SER A 435 4.32 10.64 8.40
CA SER A 435 5.69 10.15 8.26
C SER A 435 5.79 9.06 7.19
N ILE A 436 4.83 8.12 7.15
CA ILE A 436 4.76 7.07 6.14
C ILE A 436 4.66 7.72 4.76
N LEU A 437 3.70 8.62 4.53
CA LEU A 437 3.54 9.33 3.26
C LEU A 437 4.79 10.11 2.85
N SER A 438 5.42 10.82 3.79
CA SER A 438 6.68 11.51 3.53
C SER A 438 7.77 10.55 3.06
N PHE A 439 7.89 9.37 3.67
CA PHE A 439 8.80 8.34 3.19
C PHE A 439 8.38 7.79 1.82
N LEU A 440 7.08 7.71 1.53
CA LEU A 440 6.60 7.25 0.24
C LEU A 440 6.99 8.20 -0.89
N HIS A 441 6.88 9.51 -0.66
CA HIS A 441 7.16 10.53 -1.68
C HIS A 441 8.66 10.82 -1.85
N THR A 442 9.46 10.65 -0.80
CA THR A 442 10.87 11.05 -0.79
C THR A 442 11.82 9.94 -1.26
N ASN A 443 11.42 8.66 -1.14
CA ASN A 443 12.31 7.53 -1.43
C ASN A 443 11.92 6.80 -2.73
N ASN A 444 12.75 6.90 -3.77
CA ASN A 444 12.74 6.01 -4.94
C ASN A 444 13.19 4.56 -4.64
N GLU A 445 13.26 4.17 -3.37
CA GLU A 445 13.62 2.82 -2.88
C GLU A 445 12.79 2.45 -1.64
N LEU A 446 11.47 2.65 -1.66
CA LEU A 446 10.64 1.97 -0.66
C LEU A 446 10.80 0.46 -0.84
N ASN A 447 11.44 -0.18 0.14
CA ASN A 447 11.49 -1.63 0.15
C ASN A 447 10.07 -2.18 0.38
N GLY A 448 9.70 -3.26 -0.31
CA GLY A 448 8.39 -3.91 -0.21
C GLY A 448 7.99 -4.24 1.22
N SER A 449 8.96 -4.62 2.08
CA SER A 449 8.76 -4.80 3.53
C SER A 449 8.18 -3.59 4.25
N LEU A 450 8.70 -2.39 4.00
CA LEU A 450 8.24 -1.18 4.70
C LEU A 450 6.82 -0.83 4.27
N LEU A 451 6.53 -0.89 2.98
CA LEU A 451 5.20 -0.61 2.44
C LEU A 451 4.18 -1.65 2.90
N ARG A 452 4.56 -2.93 2.90
CA ARG A 452 3.73 -4.03 3.41
C ARG A 452 3.42 -3.82 4.89
N PHE A 453 4.42 -3.63 5.74
CA PHE A 453 4.21 -3.36 7.17
C PHE A 453 3.31 -2.14 7.40
N SER A 454 3.64 -1.01 6.76
CA SER A 454 2.93 0.26 6.91
C SER A 454 1.47 0.15 6.48
N THR A 455 1.18 -0.52 5.38
CA THR A 455 -0.20 -0.69 4.89
C THR A 455 -1.03 -1.53 5.85
N HIS A 456 -0.47 -2.64 6.35
CA HIS A 456 -1.20 -3.53 7.24
C HIS A 456 -1.41 -2.93 8.63
N ILE A 457 -0.43 -2.20 9.18
CA ILE A 457 -0.66 -1.50 10.46
C ILE A 457 -1.70 -0.39 10.29
N CYS A 458 -1.70 0.33 9.16
CA CYS A 458 -2.72 1.34 8.87
C CYS A 458 -4.11 0.72 8.71
N LEU A 459 -4.22 -0.42 8.00
CA LEU A 459 -5.46 -1.20 7.88
C LEU A 459 -5.98 -1.64 9.25
N PHE A 460 -5.11 -2.19 10.10
CA PHE A 460 -5.47 -2.59 11.45
C PHE A 460 -6.00 -1.40 12.29
N LEU A 461 -5.31 -0.27 12.26
CA LEU A 461 -5.74 0.93 12.97
C LEU A 461 -7.08 1.47 12.43
N TYR A 462 -7.31 1.38 11.12
CA TYR A 462 -8.57 1.76 10.49
C TYR A 462 -9.74 0.88 10.95
N GLU A 463 -9.56 -0.44 10.95
CA GLU A 463 -10.59 -1.42 11.37
C GLU A 463 -10.92 -1.35 12.87
N GLN A 464 -9.97 -0.97 13.73
CA GLN A 464 -10.19 -0.79 15.18
C GLN A 464 -10.97 0.49 15.54
N ASN A 465 -11.72 1.09 14.61
CA ASN A 465 -12.50 2.32 14.77
C ASN A 465 -11.67 3.56 15.19
N HIS A 466 -10.38 3.63 14.85
CA HIS A 466 -9.63 4.89 14.94
C HIS A 466 -9.85 5.82 13.74
N SER A 467 -10.77 5.47 12.82
CA SER A 467 -11.06 6.23 11.59
C SER A 467 -11.49 7.69 11.81
N GLU A 468 -12.00 8.03 13.00
CA GLU A 468 -12.33 9.41 13.38
C GLU A 468 -11.11 10.24 13.81
N LYS A 469 -9.99 9.58 14.11
CA LYS A 469 -8.79 10.20 14.70
C LYS A 469 -7.70 10.54 13.69
N PHE A 470 -7.84 10.18 12.42
CA PHE A 470 -6.83 10.45 11.41
C PHE A 470 -7.40 10.79 10.03
N ASN A 471 -6.61 11.46 9.21
CA ASN A 471 -7.00 11.86 7.86
C ASN A 471 -7.18 10.64 6.93
N GLN A 472 -8.44 10.36 6.55
CA GLN A 472 -8.80 9.24 5.67
C GLN A 472 -8.09 9.29 4.31
N ASN A 473 -7.77 10.49 3.80
CA ASN A 473 -7.06 10.63 2.53
C ASN A 473 -5.66 10.03 2.59
N ASN A 474 -4.98 10.15 3.74
CA ASN A 474 -3.65 9.57 3.92
C ASN A 474 -3.69 8.04 3.85
N PHE A 475 -4.72 7.43 4.46
CA PHE A 475 -4.94 5.98 4.41
C PHE A 475 -5.23 5.50 2.98
N ILE A 476 -6.12 6.19 2.27
CA ILE A 476 -6.46 5.87 0.87
C ILE A 476 -5.19 5.90 0.01
N GLU A 477 -4.35 6.91 0.17
CA GLU A 477 -3.10 7.04 -0.60
C GLU A 477 -2.14 5.89 -0.32
N ILE A 478 -1.85 5.57 0.95
CA ILE A 478 -0.96 4.46 1.33
C ILE A 478 -1.46 3.13 0.74
N LEU A 479 -2.75 2.84 0.89
CA LEU A 479 -3.34 1.60 0.38
C LEU A 479 -3.34 1.56 -1.15
N THR A 480 -3.58 2.69 -1.82
CA THR A 480 -3.50 2.81 -3.28
C THR A 480 -2.08 2.56 -3.78
N THR A 481 -1.05 3.12 -3.12
CA THR A 481 0.36 2.86 -3.43
C THR A 481 0.71 1.38 -3.26
N TYR A 482 0.20 0.73 -2.20
CA TYR A 482 0.39 -0.71 -2.00
C TYR A 482 -0.28 -1.56 -3.07
N ILE A 483 -1.50 -1.21 -3.50
CA ILE A 483 -2.17 -1.88 -4.62
C ILE A 483 -1.33 -1.76 -5.90
N HIS A 484 -0.80 -0.58 -6.21
CA HIS A 484 0.10 -0.40 -7.35
C HIS A 484 1.37 -1.24 -7.25
N HIS A 485 1.98 -1.30 -6.06
CA HIS A 485 3.13 -2.17 -5.80
C HIS A 485 2.81 -3.66 -6.00
N LEU A 486 1.63 -4.13 -5.57
CA LEU A 486 1.20 -5.51 -5.83
C LEU A 486 1.04 -5.81 -7.33
N ILE A 487 0.57 -4.84 -8.11
CA ILE A 487 0.45 -4.95 -9.57
C ILE A 487 1.84 -5.06 -10.21
N GLU A 488 2.79 -4.23 -9.78
CA GLU A 488 4.18 -4.26 -10.25
C GLU A 488 4.90 -5.59 -9.92
N LEU A 489 4.58 -6.20 -8.78
CA LEU A 489 5.09 -7.52 -8.37
C LEU A 489 4.35 -8.72 -8.97
N GLU A 490 3.36 -8.47 -9.84
CA GLU A 490 2.50 -9.49 -10.45
C GLU A 490 1.64 -10.30 -9.45
N PHE A 491 1.43 -9.81 -8.23
CA PHE A 491 0.51 -10.41 -7.23
C PHE A 491 -0.95 -10.01 -7.44
N LYS A 492 -1.41 -10.17 -8.68
CA LYS A 492 -2.72 -9.69 -9.15
C LYS A 492 -3.90 -10.32 -8.42
N ASP A 493 -3.77 -11.55 -7.93
CA ASP A 493 -4.83 -12.26 -7.18
C ASP A 493 -5.23 -11.56 -5.88
N LEU A 494 -4.32 -10.80 -5.29
CA LEU A 494 -4.58 -10.07 -4.04
C LEU A 494 -5.22 -8.70 -4.29
N VAL A 495 -5.14 -8.17 -5.51
CA VAL A 495 -5.52 -6.77 -5.81
C VAL A 495 -7.00 -6.51 -5.52
N CYS A 496 -7.90 -7.39 -5.97
CA CYS A 496 -9.34 -7.21 -5.74
C CYS A 496 -9.68 -7.23 -4.25
N TYR A 497 -8.98 -8.06 -3.46
CA TYR A 497 -9.16 -8.10 -2.01
C TYR A 497 -8.78 -6.76 -1.36
N TYR A 498 -7.62 -6.20 -1.67
CA TYR A 498 -7.22 -4.90 -1.11
C TYR A 498 -8.04 -3.72 -1.64
N ILE A 499 -8.52 -3.76 -2.89
CA ILE A 499 -9.46 -2.75 -3.41
C ILE A 499 -10.74 -2.74 -2.57
N SER A 500 -11.25 -3.90 -2.16
CA SER A 500 -12.46 -3.99 -1.32
C SER A 500 -12.32 -3.30 0.05
N LYS A 501 -11.09 -3.03 0.51
CA LYS A 501 -10.79 -2.35 1.78
C LYS A 501 -10.78 -0.83 1.67
N LEU A 502 -10.82 -0.29 0.46
CA LEU A 502 -10.95 1.15 0.26
C LEU A 502 -12.40 1.61 0.49
N PRO A 503 -12.61 2.89 0.81
CA PRO A 503 -13.95 3.49 0.80
C PRO A 503 -14.61 3.35 -0.57
N SER A 504 -15.93 3.11 -0.60
CA SER A 504 -16.70 2.78 -1.82
C SER A 504 -16.49 3.76 -2.98
N ASN A 505 -16.30 5.05 -2.69
CA ASN A 505 -16.06 6.09 -3.70
C ASN A 505 -14.77 5.89 -4.52
N ASN A 506 -13.76 5.24 -3.93
CA ASN A 506 -12.44 5.08 -4.55
C ASN A 506 -12.27 3.71 -5.21
N GLN A 507 -13.05 2.70 -4.78
CA GLN A 507 -12.93 1.32 -5.25
C GLN A 507 -13.05 1.23 -6.78
N SER A 508 -14.09 1.82 -7.36
CA SER A 508 -14.37 1.70 -8.80
C SER A 508 -13.30 2.39 -9.66
N THR A 509 -12.78 3.53 -9.20
CA THR A 509 -11.71 4.26 -9.91
C THR A 509 -10.42 3.45 -9.96
N ILE A 510 -10.04 2.82 -8.84
CA ILE A 510 -8.80 2.04 -8.75
C ILE A 510 -8.96 0.69 -9.46
N MET A 511 -10.13 0.08 -9.38
CA MET A 511 -10.46 -1.13 -10.16
C MET A 511 -10.36 -0.87 -11.66
N ALA A 512 -10.90 0.25 -12.15
CA ALA A 512 -10.77 0.63 -13.56
C ALA A 512 -9.30 0.81 -13.99
N LYS A 513 -8.48 1.48 -13.17
CA LYS A 513 -7.04 1.62 -13.42
C LYS A 513 -6.33 0.25 -13.45
N PHE A 514 -6.66 -0.65 -12.52
CA PHE A 514 -6.10 -2.00 -12.51
C PHE A 514 -6.45 -2.78 -13.79
N LEU A 515 -7.71 -2.75 -14.22
CA LEU A 515 -8.13 -3.41 -15.46
C LEU A 515 -7.43 -2.85 -16.70
N ASP A 516 -7.10 -1.55 -16.72
CA ASP A 516 -6.35 -0.94 -17.82
C ASP A 516 -4.89 -1.42 -17.90
N THR A 517 -4.30 -1.86 -16.78
CA THR A 517 -2.95 -2.46 -16.77
C THR A 517 -2.91 -3.87 -17.35
N LEU A 518 -4.06 -4.54 -17.52
CA LEU A 518 -4.13 -5.91 -18.01
C LEU A 518 -4.16 -5.96 -19.55
N SER A 519 -3.26 -6.73 -20.15
CA SER A 519 -3.21 -6.89 -21.61
C SER A 519 -4.24 -7.90 -22.14
N ASN A 520 -4.51 -8.97 -21.38
CA ASN A 520 -5.33 -10.09 -21.85
C ASN A 520 -6.79 -9.96 -21.38
N ARG A 521 -7.72 -10.23 -22.29
CA ARG A 521 -9.16 -10.27 -21.99
C ARG A 521 -9.53 -11.32 -20.93
N GLN A 522 -8.94 -12.52 -21.02
CA GLN A 522 -9.24 -13.62 -20.07
C GLN A 522 -8.88 -13.22 -18.64
N ASP A 523 -7.76 -12.51 -18.46
CA ASP A 523 -7.34 -12.00 -17.15
C ASP A 523 -8.33 -10.95 -16.63
N LYS A 524 -8.77 -10.01 -17.48
CA LYS A 524 -9.80 -9.03 -17.12
C LYS A 524 -11.10 -9.71 -16.68
N GLU A 525 -11.58 -10.70 -17.42
CA GLU A 525 -12.79 -11.45 -17.08
C GLU A 525 -12.65 -12.21 -15.76
N TYR A 526 -11.47 -12.78 -15.49
CA TYR A 526 -11.17 -13.44 -14.22
C TYR A 526 -11.23 -12.44 -13.06
N TYR A 527 -10.57 -11.28 -13.17
CA TYR A 527 -10.55 -10.28 -12.10
C TYR A 527 -11.88 -9.54 -11.93
N LEU A 528 -12.68 -9.40 -12.98
CA LEU A 528 -14.06 -8.90 -12.87
C LEU A 528 -14.91 -9.87 -12.04
N LYS A 529 -14.81 -11.19 -12.29
CA LYS A 529 -15.47 -12.21 -11.46
C LYS A 529 -15.01 -12.16 -10.00
N GLN A 530 -13.72 -11.95 -9.76
CA GLN A 530 -13.20 -11.76 -8.40
C GLN A 530 -13.75 -10.49 -7.74
N GLY A 531 -13.83 -9.39 -8.47
CA GLY A 531 -14.40 -8.15 -7.95
C GLY A 531 -15.87 -8.28 -7.56
N PHE A 532 -16.67 -9.07 -8.29
CA PHE A 532 -18.03 -9.45 -7.86
C PHE A 532 -18.03 -10.21 -6.53
N THR A 533 -17.12 -11.17 -6.35
CA THR A 533 -16.96 -11.91 -5.08
C THR A 533 -16.68 -10.97 -3.91
N TYR A 534 -15.86 -9.94 -4.13
CA TYR A 534 -15.51 -8.93 -3.12
C TYR A 534 -16.49 -7.74 -3.05
N LYS A 535 -17.64 -7.81 -3.74
CA LYS A 535 -18.69 -6.78 -3.74
C LYS A 535 -18.22 -5.38 -4.18
N ILE A 536 -17.24 -5.32 -5.08
CA ILE A 536 -16.84 -4.07 -5.72
C ILE A 536 -17.92 -3.70 -6.75
N ASP A 537 -18.24 -2.42 -6.87
CA ASP A 537 -19.13 -1.93 -7.92
C ASP A 537 -18.46 -2.02 -9.29
N ILE A 538 -18.69 -3.15 -9.97
CA ILE A 538 -18.14 -3.47 -11.29
C ILE A 538 -18.79 -2.63 -12.39
N ASP A 539 -20.06 -2.29 -12.26
CA ASP A 539 -20.79 -1.52 -13.27
C ASP A 539 -20.14 -0.13 -13.41
N THR A 540 -19.97 0.58 -12.29
CA THR A 540 -19.26 1.87 -12.26
C THR A 540 -17.79 1.73 -12.69
N SER A 541 -17.12 0.64 -12.31
CA SER A 541 -15.72 0.39 -12.70
C SER A 541 -15.55 0.26 -14.22
N LEU A 542 -16.46 -0.46 -14.88
CA LEU A 542 -16.44 -0.64 -16.33
C LEU A 542 -16.81 0.64 -17.07
N LEU A 543 -17.74 1.44 -16.55
CA LEU A 543 -18.04 2.76 -17.09
C LEU A 543 -16.83 3.69 -17.04
N ILE A 544 -16.11 3.73 -15.92
CA ILE A 544 -14.87 4.51 -15.79
C ILE A 544 -13.78 3.98 -16.74
N LEU A 545 -13.64 2.65 -16.89
CA LEU A 545 -12.70 2.05 -17.83
C LEU A 545 -13.01 2.46 -19.28
N ALA A 546 -14.27 2.37 -19.68
CA ALA A 546 -14.74 2.78 -21.00
C ALA A 546 -14.49 4.28 -21.24
N ALA A 547 -14.76 5.12 -20.25
CA ALA A 547 -14.47 6.54 -20.30
C ALA A 547 -12.96 6.84 -20.44
N ASN A 548 -12.08 6.09 -19.76
CA ASN A 548 -10.63 6.26 -19.87
C ASN A 548 -10.07 5.83 -21.22
N GLN A 549 -10.68 4.84 -21.88
CA GLN A 549 -10.25 4.34 -23.19
C GLN A 549 -10.87 5.12 -24.37
N ARG A 550 -11.76 6.07 -24.06
CA ARG A 550 -12.36 6.99 -25.01
C ARG A 550 -11.28 7.85 -25.68
N ARG A 551 -11.41 8.03 -26.99
CA ARG A 551 -10.70 9.08 -27.73
C ARG A 551 -11.68 10.16 -28.13
N ASP A 552 -11.36 11.40 -27.80
CA ASP A 552 -12.00 12.54 -28.41
C ASP A 552 -11.27 12.87 -29.72
N GLN A 553 -11.97 12.74 -30.84
CA GLN A 553 -11.55 13.33 -32.11
C GLN A 553 -12.25 14.69 -32.30
N THR A 554 -11.57 15.60 -32.99
CA THR A 554 -12.18 16.83 -33.53
C THR A 554 -12.84 16.48 -34.86
N PHE A 555 -14.16 16.60 -34.92
CA PHE A 555 -14.92 16.50 -36.17
C PHE A 555 -14.82 17.85 -36.89
N ASP A 556 -13.77 18.03 -37.70
CA ASP A 556 -13.61 19.24 -38.49
C ASP A 556 -14.63 19.28 -39.62
N LYS A 557 -15.41 20.37 -39.69
CA LYS A 557 -16.40 20.61 -40.76
C LYS A 557 -15.76 20.83 -42.14
N ASP A 558 -14.46 21.11 -42.18
CA ASP A 558 -13.76 21.55 -43.40
C ASP A 558 -12.93 20.44 -44.10
N ASN A 559 -12.86 19.23 -43.53
CA ASN A 559 -12.14 18.11 -44.13
C ASN A 559 -12.99 17.39 -45.18
N ASN A 560 -13.10 18.00 -46.36
CA ASN A 560 -13.63 17.38 -47.57
C ASN A 560 -12.56 16.48 -48.24
N GLU A 561 -12.00 15.51 -47.52
CA GLU A 561 -11.25 14.44 -48.18
C GLU A 561 -12.25 13.41 -48.70
N GLU A 562 -12.31 13.29 -50.03
CA GLU A 562 -13.04 12.26 -50.78
C GLU A 562 -12.50 10.86 -50.42
N ILE A 563 -13.01 10.26 -49.34
CA ILE A 563 -12.83 8.82 -49.11
C ILE A 563 -13.85 8.10 -49.99
N ILE A 564 -13.49 7.87 -51.26
CA ILE A 564 -14.30 7.11 -52.24
C ILE A 564 -14.14 5.58 -52.04
N SER A 565 -13.32 5.13 -51.09
CA SER A 565 -13.08 3.70 -50.89
C SER A 565 -14.15 3.03 -50.02
N THR A 566 -14.81 2.03 -50.58
CA THR A 566 -15.64 1.05 -49.85
C THR A 566 -14.82 0.15 -48.93
N ASN A 567 -13.49 0.15 -49.06
CA ASN A 567 -12.59 -0.66 -48.26
C ASN A 567 -12.39 -0.07 -46.86
N SER A 568 -12.51 -0.91 -45.82
CA SER A 568 -12.25 -0.52 -44.44
C SER A 568 -10.77 -0.25 -44.22
N LYS A 569 -10.46 0.84 -43.51
CA LYS A 569 -9.11 1.02 -42.95
C LYS A 569 -8.85 0.00 -41.84
N ASN A 570 -7.56 -0.31 -41.61
CA ASN A 570 -7.13 -1.23 -40.56
C ASN A 570 -7.39 -0.65 -39.16
N LEU A 571 -7.64 -1.54 -38.20
CA LEU A 571 -7.84 -1.20 -36.79
C LEU A 571 -6.48 -1.06 -36.09
N ASN A 572 -6.34 -0.02 -35.27
CA ASN A 572 -5.15 0.20 -34.44
C ASN A 572 -5.31 -0.46 -33.06
N GLU A 573 -4.22 -0.60 -32.29
CA GLU A 573 -4.27 -1.18 -30.94
C GLU A 573 -5.26 -0.49 -29.99
N ASN A 574 -5.39 0.84 -30.10
CA ASN A 574 -6.35 1.60 -29.28
C ASN A 574 -7.81 1.35 -29.70
N ASP A 575 -8.04 1.11 -31.00
CA ASP A 575 -9.36 0.75 -31.52
C ASP A 575 -9.78 -0.62 -30.96
N HIS A 576 -8.83 -1.55 -30.85
CA HIS A 576 -9.04 -2.84 -30.19
C HIS A 576 -9.35 -2.70 -28.68
N LYS A 577 -8.69 -1.78 -27.97
CA LYS A 577 -9.01 -1.51 -26.56
C LYS A 577 -10.45 -1.02 -26.37
N GLN A 578 -10.90 -0.07 -27.19
CA GLN A 578 -12.28 0.43 -27.14
C GLN A 578 -13.32 -0.67 -27.42
N LEU A 579 -13.06 -1.51 -28.42
CA LEU A 579 -13.90 -2.68 -28.72
C LEU A 579 -13.92 -3.69 -27.57
N GLU A 580 -12.77 -3.91 -26.93
CA GLU A 580 -12.67 -4.79 -25.76
C GLU A 580 -13.47 -4.24 -24.58
N ALA A 581 -13.37 -2.94 -24.27
CA ALA A 581 -14.19 -2.30 -23.23
C ALA A 581 -15.68 -2.44 -23.54
N LEU A 582 -16.10 -2.20 -24.79
CA LEU A 582 -17.49 -2.38 -25.20
C LEU A 582 -17.97 -3.83 -25.03
N LYS A 583 -17.12 -4.80 -25.36
CA LYS A 583 -17.42 -6.22 -25.14
C LYS A 583 -17.58 -6.54 -23.65
N LEU A 584 -16.72 -5.99 -22.80
CA LEU A 584 -16.82 -6.19 -21.35
C LEU A 584 -18.11 -5.56 -20.81
N LEU A 585 -18.46 -4.34 -21.26
CA LEU A 585 -19.71 -3.68 -20.88
C LEU A 585 -20.92 -4.56 -21.21
N THR A 586 -21.01 -5.05 -22.44
CA THR A 586 -22.14 -5.88 -22.91
C THR A 586 -22.20 -7.25 -22.26
N THR A 587 -21.06 -7.81 -21.83
CA THR A 587 -21.00 -9.14 -21.20
C THR A 587 -21.36 -9.10 -19.71
N PHE A 588 -20.99 -8.03 -18.99
CA PHE A 588 -21.09 -7.97 -17.53
C PHE A 588 -22.17 -7.00 -17.00
N LEU A 589 -22.53 -5.93 -17.72
CA LEU A 589 -23.64 -5.07 -17.29
C LEU A 589 -24.98 -5.69 -17.69
N SER A 590 -25.61 -6.38 -16.74
CA SER A 590 -26.96 -6.92 -16.90
C SER A 590 -28.08 -5.90 -16.64
N THR A 591 -27.76 -4.77 -15.98
CA THR A 591 -28.71 -3.78 -15.45
C THR A 591 -28.71 -2.45 -16.22
N GLN A 592 -27.64 -2.11 -16.94
CA GLN A 592 -27.46 -0.82 -17.62
C GLN A 592 -27.09 -0.98 -19.11
N THR A 593 -27.98 -1.62 -19.89
CA THR A 593 -27.83 -1.76 -21.35
C THR A 593 -27.67 -0.41 -22.08
N LEU A 594 -28.24 0.66 -21.49
CA LEU A 594 -28.24 1.99 -22.07
C LEU A 594 -26.85 2.64 -22.13
N ASP A 595 -26.02 2.49 -21.10
CA ASP A 595 -24.70 3.12 -21.10
C ASP A 595 -23.71 2.38 -22.01
N ALA A 596 -23.85 1.05 -22.11
CA ALA A 596 -23.17 0.27 -23.14
C ALA A 596 -23.59 0.70 -24.55
N LEU A 597 -24.88 0.95 -24.78
CA LEU A 597 -25.40 1.42 -26.06
C LEU A 597 -24.87 2.82 -26.42
N ARG A 598 -24.85 3.75 -25.47
CA ARG A 598 -24.30 5.11 -25.66
C ARG A 598 -22.82 5.07 -26.01
N PHE A 599 -22.06 4.22 -25.30
CA PHE A 599 -20.64 4.00 -25.60
C PHE A 599 -20.45 3.38 -26.99
N ALA A 600 -21.29 2.42 -27.38
CA ALA A 600 -21.25 1.81 -28.71
C ALA A 600 -21.51 2.85 -29.81
N ASN A 601 -22.55 3.67 -29.68
CA ASN A 601 -22.85 4.73 -30.65
C ASN A 601 -21.68 5.69 -30.80
N GLN A 602 -21.06 6.06 -29.68
CA GLN A 602 -19.91 6.95 -29.70
C GLN A 602 -18.71 6.33 -30.43
N ILE A 603 -18.38 5.07 -30.16
CA ILE A 603 -17.32 4.34 -30.87
C ILE A 603 -17.67 4.22 -32.37
N CYS A 604 -18.93 3.93 -32.70
CA CYS A 604 -19.39 3.86 -34.09
C CYS A 604 -19.24 5.20 -34.82
N ARG A 605 -19.54 6.34 -34.18
CA ARG A 605 -19.27 7.68 -34.74
C ARG A 605 -17.79 7.88 -35.05
N TYR A 606 -16.91 7.51 -34.11
CA TYR A 606 -15.45 7.59 -34.28
C TYR A 606 -14.94 6.68 -35.41
N PHE A 607 -15.34 5.41 -35.44
CA PHE A 607 -14.94 4.48 -36.50
C PHE A 607 -15.48 4.87 -37.87
N LEU A 608 -16.72 5.40 -37.92
CA LEU A 608 -17.30 5.82 -39.16
C LEU A 608 -16.54 7.03 -39.71
N ASN A 609 -16.19 8.01 -38.88
CA ASN A 609 -15.41 9.18 -39.30
C ASN A 609 -14.08 8.82 -40.01
N ASP A 610 -13.37 7.83 -39.45
CA ASP A 610 -12.09 7.32 -39.96
C ASP A 610 -12.25 6.31 -41.13
N ALA A 611 -13.47 5.92 -41.50
CA ALA A 611 -13.77 4.84 -42.46
C ALA A 611 -13.26 3.44 -42.02
N LYS A 612 -13.35 3.13 -40.72
CA LYS A 612 -13.01 1.84 -40.11
C LYS A 612 -14.26 0.96 -39.95
N TYR A 613 -14.85 0.53 -41.06
CA TYR A 613 -16.11 -0.21 -41.08
C TYR A 613 -16.06 -1.53 -40.29
N GLU A 614 -14.90 -2.21 -40.26
CA GLU A 614 -14.73 -3.46 -39.50
C GLU A 614 -14.94 -3.27 -37.99
N GLY A 615 -14.53 -2.11 -37.45
CA GLY A 615 -14.75 -1.79 -36.04
C GLY A 615 -16.24 -1.65 -35.69
N ILE A 616 -17.02 -1.05 -36.60
CA ILE A 616 -18.48 -0.92 -36.44
C ILE A 616 -19.13 -2.29 -36.50
N ARG A 617 -18.74 -3.16 -37.43
CA ARG A 617 -19.25 -4.54 -37.53
C ARG A 617 -19.05 -5.32 -36.24
N ILE A 618 -17.84 -5.25 -35.68
CA ILE A 618 -17.52 -5.90 -34.42
C ILE A 618 -18.36 -5.33 -33.28
N ALA A 619 -18.47 -4.00 -33.17
CA ALA A 619 -19.28 -3.35 -32.13
C ALA A 619 -20.76 -3.75 -32.20
N LEU A 620 -21.34 -3.80 -33.41
CA LEU A 620 -22.72 -4.23 -33.63
C LEU A 620 -22.93 -5.70 -33.23
N SER A 621 -21.95 -6.58 -33.48
CA SER A 621 -22.03 -8.01 -33.16
C SER A 621 -22.09 -8.33 -31.67
N TYR A 622 -21.71 -7.39 -30.79
CA TYR A 622 -21.71 -7.59 -29.35
C TYR A 622 -23.09 -7.40 -28.71
N PHE A 623 -24.05 -6.86 -29.44
CA PHE A 623 -25.42 -6.69 -28.96
C PHE A 623 -26.33 -7.82 -29.45
N PRO A 624 -27.30 -8.28 -28.63
CA PRO A 624 -28.32 -9.21 -29.09
C PRO A 624 -29.18 -8.58 -30.20
N HIS A 625 -29.79 -9.41 -31.04
CA HIS A 625 -30.59 -8.95 -32.19
C HIS A 625 -31.82 -8.15 -31.75
N ASP A 626 -32.36 -8.46 -30.56
CA ASP A 626 -33.47 -7.76 -29.93
C ASP A 626 -32.96 -7.02 -28.68
N ILE A 627 -32.62 -5.73 -28.85
CA ILE A 627 -32.30 -4.85 -27.72
C ILE A 627 -33.62 -4.39 -27.10
N ASP A 628 -33.96 -4.99 -25.95
CA ASP A 628 -35.20 -4.66 -25.24
C ASP A 628 -35.02 -3.37 -24.42
N ILE A 629 -35.76 -2.32 -24.79
CA ILE A 629 -35.72 -0.99 -24.14
C ILE A 629 -36.78 -0.88 -23.03
N HIS A 630 -37.55 -1.94 -22.79
CA HIS A 630 -38.68 -1.90 -21.88
C HIS A 630 -38.31 -1.77 -20.38
N THR A 631 -37.02 -1.78 -20.02
CA THR A 631 -36.52 -1.62 -18.64
C THR A 631 -35.98 -0.22 -18.31
N ILE A 632 -36.37 0.83 -19.03
CA ILE A 632 -35.86 2.19 -18.78
C ILE A 632 -36.81 3.01 -17.90
N GLU A 633 -36.24 3.63 -16.86
CA GLU A 633 -36.89 4.56 -15.93
C GLU A 633 -37.68 5.64 -16.67
N ALA A 634 -38.88 5.95 -16.19
CA ALA A 634 -39.90 6.77 -16.86
C ALA A 634 -39.45 8.19 -17.24
N ASN A 635 -38.32 8.68 -16.73
CA ASN A 635 -37.89 10.08 -16.84
C ASN A 635 -37.03 10.39 -18.10
N ASN A 636 -36.51 9.40 -18.84
CA ASN A 636 -35.60 9.62 -19.98
C ASN A 636 -35.90 8.79 -21.25
N ARG A 637 -37.14 8.32 -21.42
CA ARG A 637 -37.53 7.40 -22.50
C ARG A 637 -37.18 7.89 -23.92
N GLN A 638 -37.28 9.19 -24.18
CA GLN A 638 -37.08 9.72 -25.53
C GLN A 638 -35.60 9.69 -25.96
N GLN A 639 -34.68 10.11 -25.09
CA GLN A 639 -33.23 10.06 -25.36
C GLN A 639 -32.77 8.62 -25.61
N SER A 640 -33.29 7.65 -24.85
CA SER A 640 -32.96 6.24 -25.03
C SER A 640 -33.48 5.67 -26.36
N VAL A 641 -34.63 6.16 -26.85
CA VAL A 641 -35.15 5.79 -28.17
C VAL A 641 -34.26 6.35 -29.27
N ASP A 642 -33.82 7.60 -29.14
CA ASP A 642 -32.89 8.22 -30.09
C ASP A 642 -31.51 7.52 -30.08
N ASP A 643 -31.01 7.13 -28.91
CA ASP A 643 -29.78 6.32 -28.78
C ASP A 643 -29.92 4.96 -29.52
N LEU A 644 -31.07 4.27 -29.42
CA LEU A 644 -31.28 3.02 -30.17
C LEU A 644 -31.40 3.25 -31.67
N ARG A 645 -32.10 4.31 -32.08
CA ARG A 645 -32.25 4.65 -33.49
C ARG A 645 -30.89 4.94 -34.12
N GLU A 646 -30.04 5.67 -33.41
CA GLU A 646 -28.66 5.90 -33.84
C GLU A 646 -27.91 4.57 -34.02
N PHE A 647 -27.99 3.65 -33.05
CA PHE A 647 -27.33 2.35 -33.14
C PHE A 647 -27.81 1.53 -34.35
N LYS A 648 -29.13 1.49 -34.57
CA LYS A 648 -29.74 0.82 -35.73
C LYS A 648 -29.40 1.50 -37.05
N ALA A 649 -29.20 2.82 -37.06
CA ALA A 649 -28.80 3.57 -38.24
C ALA A 649 -27.39 3.19 -38.70
N PHE A 650 -26.45 2.96 -37.78
CA PHE A 650 -25.14 2.39 -38.12
C PHE A 650 -25.26 0.98 -38.71
N GLY A 651 -26.12 0.14 -38.14
CA GLY A 651 -26.40 -1.20 -38.66
C GLY A 651 -26.95 -1.20 -40.08
N ALA A 652 -27.94 -0.35 -40.38
CA ALA A 652 -28.51 -0.20 -41.72
C ALA A 652 -27.45 0.24 -42.75
N TYR A 653 -26.57 1.18 -42.36
CA TYR A 653 -25.52 1.67 -43.22
C TYR A 653 -24.46 0.62 -43.55
N ILE A 654 -24.01 -0.15 -42.54
CA ILE A 654 -23.07 -1.25 -42.75
C ILE A 654 -23.70 -2.36 -43.61
N ALA A 655 -24.98 -2.69 -43.42
CA ALA A 655 -25.68 -3.65 -44.25
C ALA A 655 -25.74 -3.22 -45.73
N ALA A 656 -25.93 -1.92 -46.00
CA ALA A 656 -25.89 -1.37 -47.35
C ALA A 656 -24.48 -1.48 -47.97
N LEU A 657 -23.42 -1.17 -47.21
CA LEU A 657 -22.04 -1.33 -47.67
C LEU A 657 -21.68 -2.80 -47.93
N GLU A 658 -22.08 -3.72 -47.06
CA GLU A 658 -21.85 -5.17 -47.25
C GLU A 658 -22.59 -5.69 -48.48
N ALA A 659 -23.82 -5.23 -48.74
CA ALA A 659 -24.56 -5.58 -49.94
C ALA A 659 -23.86 -5.08 -51.20
N ILE A 660 -23.36 -3.84 -51.21
CA ILE A 660 -22.57 -3.26 -52.31
C ILE A 660 -21.27 -4.04 -52.53
N GLN A 661 -20.53 -4.32 -51.46
CA GLN A 661 -19.28 -5.06 -51.54
C GLN A 661 -19.51 -6.48 -52.08
N ARG A 662 -20.49 -7.19 -51.53
CA ARG A 662 -20.84 -8.55 -51.99
C ARG A 662 -21.29 -8.55 -53.45
N TRP A 663 -22.04 -7.55 -53.87
CA TRP A 663 -22.37 -7.38 -55.28
C TRP A 663 -21.12 -7.15 -56.14
N SER A 664 -20.18 -6.30 -55.70
CA SER A 664 -18.94 -6.03 -56.43
C SER A 664 -18.05 -7.27 -56.58
N GLU A 665 -17.99 -8.12 -55.56
CA GLU A 665 -17.27 -9.40 -55.59
C GLU A 665 -17.93 -10.40 -56.55
N LEU A 666 -19.26 -10.50 -56.54
CA LEU A 666 -20.01 -11.32 -57.49
C LEU A 666 -19.79 -10.84 -58.92
N HIS A 667 -19.83 -9.53 -59.14
CA HIS A 667 -19.61 -8.93 -60.45
C HIS A 667 -18.18 -9.16 -60.98
N GLN A 668 -17.16 -9.02 -60.12
CA GLN A 668 -15.77 -9.34 -60.49
C GLN A 668 -15.57 -10.82 -60.83
N LYS A 669 -16.07 -11.73 -59.99
CA LYS A 669 -15.99 -13.19 -60.24
C LYS A 669 -16.68 -13.60 -61.53
N GLN A 670 -17.72 -12.87 -61.94
CA GLN A 670 -18.42 -13.11 -63.21
C GLN A 670 -17.69 -12.53 -64.41
N GLN A 671 -16.99 -11.39 -64.28
CA GLN A 671 -16.12 -10.88 -65.33
C GLN A 671 -14.97 -11.86 -65.64
N GLU A 672 -14.51 -12.61 -64.65
CA GLU A 672 -13.43 -13.61 -64.79
C GLU A 672 -13.92 -14.97 -65.35
N ASN A 673 -15.16 -15.37 -65.06
CA ASN A 673 -15.72 -16.67 -65.46
C ASN A 673 -16.72 -16.50 -66.63
N ALA A 674 -16.24 -16.54 -67.86
CA ALA A 674 -17.03 -16.35 -69.09
C ALA A 674 -17.95 -17.54 -69.47
N SER A 675 -18.72 -18.12 -68.52
CA SER A 675 -19.69 -19.18 -68.83
C SER A 675 -21.06 -18.93 -68.20
N ASN A 676 -22.11 -19.27 -68.96
CA ASN A 676 -23.54 -18.99 -68.77
C ASN A 676 -24.17 -19.60 -67.48
N LEU A 677 -23.65 -19.29 -66.30
CA LEU A 677 -24.43 -19.42 -65.07
C LEU A 677 -25.28 -18.15 -64.88
N THR A 678 -26.48 -18.31 -64.34
CA THR A 678 -27.43 -17.25 -63.97
C THR A 678 -26.72 -15.99 -63.46
N ARG A 679 -27.16 -14.81 -63.91
CA ARG A 679 -26.62 -13.51 -63.46
C ARG A 679 -26.93 -13.27 -61.98
N GLU A 680 -26.17 -13.92 -61.10
CA GLU A 680 -26.30 -13.85 -59.65
C GLU A 680 -26.13 -12.42 -59.13
N ASP A 681 -25.31 -11.60 -59.80
CA ASP A 681 -25.15 -10.17 -59.56
C ASP A 681 -26.46 -9.39 -59.81
N GLN A 682 -27.17 -9.69 -60.90
CA GLN A 682 -28.46 -9.07 -61.22
C GLN A 682 -29.60 -9.58 -60.32
N ALA A 683 -29.55 -10.84 -59.89
CA ALA A 683 -30.50 -11.39 -58.93
C ALA A 683 -30.30 -10.78 -57.52
N TYR A 684 -29.07 -10.38 -57.17
CA TYR A 684 -28.75 -9.75 -55.89
C TYR A 684 -28.97 -8.23 -55.88
N LEU A 685 -29.08 -7.58 -57.05
CA LEU A 685 -29.30 -6.14 -57.17
C LEU A 685 -30.51 -5.61 -56.37
N PRO A 686 -31.69 -6.26 -56.35
CA PRO A 686 -32.81 -5.83 -55.52
C PRO A 686 -32.48 -5.78 -54.02
N VAL A 687 -31.58 -6.65 -53.54
CA VAL A 687 -31.11 -6.67 -52.14
C VAL A 687 -30.24 -5.44 -51.85
N VAL A 688 -29.35 -5.09 -52.78
CA VAL A 688 -28.51 -3.88 -52.69
C VAL A 688 -29.37 -2.62 -52.69
N ILE A 689 -30.32 -2.54 -53.62
CA ILE A 689 -31.27 -1.43 -53.73
C ILE A 689 -32.03 -1.30 -52.41
N LYS A 690 -32.65 -2.37 -51.93
CA LYS A 690 -33.40 -2.36 -50.67
C LYS A 690 -32.53 -1.87 -49.50
N ALA A 691 -31.32 -2.41 -49.34
CA ALA A 691 -30.43 -2.02 -48.25
C ALA A 691 -30.02 -0.54 -48.31
N CYS A 692 -29.80 0.02 -49.52
CA CYS A 692 -29.53 1.44 -49.68
C CYS A 692 -30.77 2.32 -49.38
N TYR A 693 -31.95 1.90 -49.81
CA TYR A 693 -33.20 2.61 -49.51
C TYR A 693 -33.59 2.52 -48.03
N ASP A 694 -33.22 1.45 -47.32
CA ASP A 694 -33.38 1.35 -45.86
C ASP A 694 -32.58 2.45 -45.12
N VAL A 695 -31.51 2.98 -45.74
CA VAL A 695 -30.75 4.14 -45.25
C VAL A 695 -31.35 5.46 -45.75
N PHE A 696 -31.71 5.57 -47.04
CA PHE A 696 -32.24 6.81 -47.61
C PHE A 696 -33.65 7.18 -47.13
N ASP A 697 -34.50 6.17 -46.87
CA ASP A 697 -35.85 6.34 -46.32
C ASP A 697 -35.89 5.95 -44.83
N TYR A 698 -34.75 6.08 -44.13
CA TYR A 698 -34.67 5.75 -42.70
C TYR A 698 -35.69 6.60 -41.93
N PRO A 699 -36.50 6.04 -41.01
CA PRO A 699 -37.57 6.77 -40.35
C PRO A 699 -37.08 8.09 -39.73
N GLN A 700 -37.71 9.22 -40.10
CA GLN A 700 -37.34 10.61 -39.74
C GLN A 700 -35.92 11.09 -40.11
N GLY A 701 -35.18 10.31 -40.90
CA GLY A 701 -33.82 10.65 -41.35
C GLY A 701 -32.74 9.79 -40.72
N TRP A 702 -31.75 9.41 -41.52
CA TRP A 702 -30.57 8.69 -41.06
C TRP A 702 -29.69 9.61 -40.19
N LEU A 703 -29.33 9.15 -38.98
CA LEU A 703 -28.62 9.91 -37.94
C LEU A 703 -29.30 11.25 -37.57
N VAL A 704 -30.63 11.23 -37.38
CA VAL A 704 -31.44 12.38 -36.96
C VAL A 704 -32.25 12.04 -35.71
N ASP A 705 -32.09 12.86 -34.67
CA ASP A 705 -32.90 12.74 -33.45
C ASP A 705 -34.35 13.16 -33.69
N SER A 706 -35.28 12.56 -32.95
CA SER A 706 -36.72 12.81 -33.09
C SER A 706 -37.20 14.17 -32.57
N THR A 707 -36.45 14.82 -31.68
CA THR A 707 -36.87 16.09 -31.06
C THR A 707 -35.72 17.09 -30.92
N ASN A 708 -36.02 18.38 -31.17
CA ASN A 708 -35.11 19.52 -31.00
C ASN A 708 -34.95 19.99 -29.54
N ILE A 709 -35.42 19.21 -28.56
CA ILE A 709 -35.69 19.70 -27.19
C ILE A 709 -34.45 19.61 -26.26
N HIS A 710 -33.42 18.85 -26.63
CA HIS A 710 -32.30 18.52 -25.71
C HIS A 710 -31.05 19.41 -25.84
N GLN A 711 -31.21 20.68 -26.26
CA GLN A 711 -30.14 21.68 -26.44
C GLN A 711 -29.47 22.17 -25.14
N THR A 712 -29.73 21.56 -23.98
CA THR A 712 -29.29 22.10 -22.68
C THR A 712 -27.98 21.51 -22.14
N LEU A 713 -27.37 20.52 -22.80
CA LEU A 713 -26.09 19.92 -22.37
C LEU A 713 -25.06 19.98 -23.51
N ALA A 714 -23.85 20.49 -23.22
CA ALA A 714 -22.77 20.66 -24.20
C ALA A 714 -22.40 19.36 -24.95
N ASP A 715 -22.53 18.19 -24.29
CA ASP A 715 -22.27 16.89 -24.90
C ASP A 715 -23.29 16.51 -25.99
N ASN A 716 -24.54 16.97 -25.88
CA ASN A 716 -25.57 16.74 -26.90
C ASN A 716 -25.34 17.58 -28.15
N GLU A 717 -24.86 18.82 -28.00
CA GLU A 717 -24.49 19.66 -29.14
C GLU A 717 -23.32 19.05 -29.92
N LYS A 718 -22.31 18.53 -29.21
CA LYS A 718 -21.20 17.80 -29.83
C LYS A 718 -21.73 16.60 -30.63
N ARG A 719 -22.55 15.74 -30.02
CA ARG A 719 -23.16 14.57 -30.69
C ARG A 719 -23.93 14.97 -31.97
N GLN A 720 -24.71 16.05 -31.93
CA GLN A 720 -25.47 16.51 -33.09
C GLN A 720 -24.56 17.01 -34.22
N ILE A 721 -23.48 17.71 -33.88
CA ILE A 721 -22.47 18.14 -34.87
C ILE A 721 -21.81 16.92 -35.51
N GLU A 722 -21.39 15.93 -34.71
CA GLU A 722 -20.79 14.68 -35.19
C GLU A 722 -21.72 13.96 -36.19
N MET A 723 -22.99 13.76 -35.81
CA MET A 723 -23.99 13.13 -36.68
C MET A 723 -24.22 13.93 -37.96
N SER A 724 -24.30 15.26 -37.87
CA SER A 724 -24.43 16.13 -39.06
C SER A 724 -23.26 15.95 -40.02
N VAL A 725 -22.02 15.95 -39.52
CA VAL A 725 -20.82 15.78 -40.35
C VAL A 725 -20.85 14.41 -41.04
N LEU A 726 -21.17 13.34 -40.31
CA LEU A 726 -21.27 11.99 -40.87
C LEU A 726 -22.34 11.89 -41.97
N ARG A 727 -23.48 12.57 -41.81
CA ARG A 727 -24.54 12.61 -42.83
C ARG A 727 -24.10 13.25 -44.14
N HIS A 728 -23.42 14.40 -44.07
CA HIS A 728 -22.92 15.11 -45.26
C HIS A 728 -21.82 14.32 -45.99
N LYS A 729 -21.14 13.41 -45.32
CA LYS A 729 -20.10 12.56 -45.91
C LYS A 729 -20.66 11.27 -46.52
N TYR A 730 -21.48 10.53 -45.75
CA TYR A 730 -21.80 9.14 -46.08
C TYR A 730 -23.10 8.93 -46.88
N ILE A 731 -24.08 9.84 -46.79
CA ILE A 731 -25.27 9.78 -47.65
C ILE A 731 -24.89 10.02 -49.12
N PRO A 732 -24.14 11.09 -49.46
CA PRO A 732 -23.67 11.29 -50.83
C PRO A 732 -22.80 10.14 -51.34
N MET A 733 -21.90 9.61 -50.51
CA MET A 733 -21.05 8.48 -50.86
C MET A 733 -21.86 7.22 -51.22
N LEU A 734 -22.87 6.88 -50.41
CA LEU A 734 -23.73 5.73 -50.67
C LEU A 734 -24.53 5.91 -51.96
N ALA A 735 -25.08 7.12 -52.19
CA ALA A 735 -25.80 7.45 -53.41
C ALA A 735 -24.90 7.35 -54.65
N CYS A 736 -23.71 7.94 -54.63
CA CYS A 736 -22.74 7.87 -55.72
C CYS A 736 -22.34 6.41 -56.03
N ASN A 737 -22.14 5.58 -55.01
CA ASN A 737 -21.85 4.16 -55.21
C ASN A 737 -23.03 3.43 -55.87
N LEU A 738 -24.27 3.70 -55.46
CA LEU A 738 -25.45 3.10 -56.09
C LEU A 738 -25.64 3.58 -57.54
N PHE A 739 -25.42 4.86 -57.83
CA PHE A 739 -25.42 5.39 -59.20
C PHE A 739 -24.37 4.71 -60.08
N ARG A 740 -23.16 4.48 -59.56
CA ARG A 740 -22.11 3.74 -60.28
C ARG A 740 -22.51 2.30 -60.57
N ILE A 741 -23.19 1.62 -59.64
CA ILE A 741 -23.71 0.26 -59.86
C ILE A 741 -24.76 0.25 -60.97
N PHE A 742 -25.71 1.19 -60.95
CA PHE A 742 -26.73 1.30 -62.00
C PHE A 742 -26.13 1.63 -63.36
N ASP A 743 -25.10 2.48 -63.38
CA ASP A 743 -24.34 2.80 -64.58
C ASP A 743 -23.65 1.56 -65.17
N LEU A 744 -22.98 0.75 -64.33
CA LEU A 744 -22.30 -0.49 -64.74
C LEU A 744 -23.27 -1.55 -65.30
N ILE A 745 -24.42 -1.75 -64.65
CA ILE A 745 -25.42 -2.74 -65.08
C ILE A 745 -26.29 -2.21 -66.24
N LYS A 746 -26.17 -0.92 -66.59
CA LYS A 746 -27.00 -0.22 -67.59
C LYS A 746 -28.49 -0.29 -67.25
N GLN A 747 -28.84 -0.02 -65.98
CA GLN A 747 -30.23 0.11 -65.53
C GLN A 747 -30.64 1.58 -65.46
N GLU A 748 -31.05 2.15 -66.59
CA GLU A 748 -31.35 3.58 -66.70
C GLU A 748 -32.60 3.97 -65.89
N GLN A 749 -33.61 3.10 -65.81
CA GLN A 749 -34.86 3.35 -65.08
C GLN A 749 -34.64 3.55 -63.58
N GLU A 750 -33.75 2.76 -62.96
CA GLU A 750 -33.46 2.86 -61.53
C GLU A 750 -32.59 4.08 -61.20
N THR A 751 -31.71 4.49 -62.12
CA THR A 751 -30.98 5.77 -62.05
C THR A 751 -31.94 6.97 -61.98
N PHE A 752 -32.95 7.02 -62.86
CA PHE A 752 -33.94 8.10 -62.83
C PHE A 752 -34.83 8.06 -61.58
N ARG A 753 -35.17 6.86 -61.07
CA ARG A 753 -35.91 6.74 -59.81
C ARG A 753 -35.11 7.27 -58.63
N LEU A 754 -33.82 6.96 -58.56
CA LEU A 754 -32.94 7.42 -57.48
C LEU A 754 -32.76 8.94 -57.49
N ILE A 755 -32.56 9.57 -58.66
CA ILE A 755 -32.40 11.03 -58.72
C ILE A 755 -33.69 11.77 -58.36
N ILE A 756 -34.85 11.25 -58.77
CA ILE A 756 -36.17 11.80 -58.36
C ILE A 756 -36.35 11.65 -56.85
N PHE A 757 -35.95 10.50 -56.28
CA PHE A 757 -36.04 10.27 -54.84
C PHE A 757 -35.15 11.25 -54.04
N LEU A 758 -33.89 11.41 -54.43
CA LEU A 758 -32.94 12.31 -53.75
C LEU A 758 -33.34 13.79 -53.85
N SER A 759 -34.01 14.18 -54.93
CA SER A 759 -34.49 15.55 -55.18
C SER A 759 -35.89 15.84 -54.62
N ASP A 760 -36.59 14.84 -54.06
CA ASP A 760 -37.93 15.05 -53.51
C ASP A 760 -37.88 15.91 -52.24
N SER A 761 -38.24 17.18 -52.38
CA SER A 761 -38.35 18.14 -51.27
C SER A 761 -39.30 17.70 -50.15
N ARG A 762 -40.20 16.75 -50.41
CA ARG A 762 -41.15 16.19 -49.42
C ARG A 762 -40.55 15.04 -48.61
N LYS A 763 -39.42 14.48 -49.02
CA LYS A 763 -38.74 13.35 -48.36
C LYS A 763 -37.34 13.73 -47.89
N GLN A 764 -37.22 14.14 -46.63
CA GLN A 764 -35.95 14.34 -45.89
C GLN A 764 -34.94 15.34 -46.48
N GLN A 765 -35.22 15.96 -47.64
CA GLN A 765 -34.39 16.95 -48.31
C GLN A 765 -32.93 16.51 -48.52
N LEU A 766 -32.72 15.25 -48.90
CA LEU A 766 -31.37 14.65 -48.99
C LEU A 766 -30.41 15.42 -49.90
N TYR A 767 -30.92 16.09 -50.94
CA TYR A 767 -30.13 16.93 -51.84
C TYR A 767 -29.33 18.04 -51.14
N THR A 768 -29.75 18.51 -49.95
CA THR A 768 -29.00 19.56 -49.21
C THR A 768 -27.71 19.04 -48.59
N LEU A 769 -27.57 17.72 -48.47
CA LEU A 769 -26.40 17.08 -47.87
C LEU A 769 -25.24 16.92 -48.85
N PHE A 770 -25.48 17.07 -50.15
CA PHE A 770 -24.48 16.88 -51.18
C PHE A 770 -23.64 18.16 -51.36
N SER A 771 -22.32 18.00 -51.46
CA SER A 771 -21.45 19.07 -51.94
C SER A 771 -21.74 19.37 -53.41
N LYS A 772 -21.33 20.56 -53.89
CA LYS A 772 -21.48 20.94 -55.31
C LYS A 772 -20.80 19.93 -56.24
N GLU A 773 -19.67 19.37 -55.82
CA GLU A 773 -18.91 18.38 -56.58
C GLU A 773 -19.63 17.02 -56.61
N ALA A 774 -20.16 16.55 -55.48
CA ALA A 774 -20.93 15.32 -55.42
C ALA A 774 -22.21 15.42 -56.26
N LEU A 775 -22.89 16.57 -56.26
CA LEU A 775 -24.03 16.83 -57.13
C LEU A 775 -23.62 16.77 -58.61
N ASN A 776 -22.50 17.40 -58.98
CA ASN A 776 -22.00 17.35 -60.36
C ASN A 776 -21.66 15.91 -60.80
N SER A 777 -21.09 15.10 -59.90
CA SER A 777 -20.80 13.68 -60.19
C SER A 777 -22.07 12.85 -60.37
N VAL A 778 -23.09 13.05 -59.53
CA VAL A 778 -24.38 12.38 -59.70
C VAL A 778 -25.04 12.83 -61.01
N LEU A 779 -25.02 14.14 -61.31
CA LEU A 779 -25.61 14.69 -62.52
C LEU A 779 -24.94 14.14 -63.79
N SER A 780 -23.61 14.03 -63.82
CA SER A 780 -22.91 13.44 -64.97
C SER A 780 -23.23 11.96 -65.16
N LEU A 781 -23.35 11.18 -64.08
CA LEU A 781 -23.81 9.78 -64.15
C LEU A 781 -25.25 9.67 -64.67
N THR A 782 -26.11 10.63 -64.34
CA THR A 782 -27.48 10.67 -64.87
C THR A 782 -27.55 11.13 -66.32
N GLU A 783 -26.65 12.03 -66.74
CA GLU A 783 -26.49 12.45 -68.13
C GLU A 783 -26.08 11.25 -69.00
N HIS A 784 -25.09 10.46 -68.57
CA HIS A 784 -24.70 9.22 -69.25
C HIS A 784 -25.84 8.17 -69.31
N ALA A 785 -26.73 8.13 -68.31
CA ALA A 785 -27.91 7.27 -68.37
C ALA A 785 -28.98 7.78 -69.36
N ALA A 786 -29.16 9.10 -69.46
CA ALA A 786 -30.05 9.72 -70.42
C ALA A 786 -29.57 9.54 -71.87
N GLU A 787 -28.27 9.75 -72.12
CA GLU A 787 -27.65 9.50 -73.43
C GLU A 787 -27.85 8.06 -73.89
N ARG A 788 -27.58 7.07 -73.03
CA ARG A 788 -27.82 5.65 -73.38
C ARG A 788 -29.28 5.31 -73.62
N CYS A 789 -30.20 5.98 -72.93
CA CYS A 789 -31.64 5.79 -73.14
C CYS A 789 -32.08 6.36 -74.50
N LEU A 790 -31.55 7.54 -74.87
CA LEU A 790 -31.74 8.15 -76.19
C LEU A 790 -31.14 7.27 -77.29
N ASP A 791 -29.92 6.77 -77.12
CA ASP A 791 -29.27 5.86 -78.07
C ASP A 791 -30.07 4.56 -78.26
N ARG A 792 -30.61 3.97 -77.18
CA ARG A 792 -31.48 2.79 -77.28
C ARG A 792 -32.80 3.09 -77.98
N GLN A 793 -33.41 4.25 -77.71
CA GLN A 793 -34.63 4.65 -78.41
C GLN A 793 -34.36 4.88 -79.89
N GLN A 794 -33.21 5.48 -80.23
CA GLN A 794 -32.79 5.72 -81.60
C GLN A 794 -32.47 4.41 -82.32
N GLN A 795 -31.80 3.45 -81.68
CA GLN A 795 -31.62 2.08 -82.19
C GLN A 795 -32.96 1.34 -82.36
N GLN A 796 -33.90 1.46 -81.43
CA GLN A 796 -35.24 0.87 -81.59
C GLN A 796 -36.03 1.50 -82.73
N ILE A 797 -35.89 2.82 -82.95
CA ILE A 797 -36.48 3.52 -84.09
C ILE A 797 -35.83 3.04 -85.38
N ASP A 798 -34.50 2.91 -85.43
CA ASP A 798 -33.78 2.42 -86.61
C ASP A 798 -34.12 0.94 -86.90
N ASP A 799 -34.18 0.07 -85.89
CA ASP A 799 -34.59 -1.34 -86.03
C ASP A 799 -36.08 -1.50 -86.41
N THR A 800 -36.97 -0.63 -85.92
CA THR A 800 -38.38 -0.64 -86.35
C THR A 800 -38.55 -0.07 -87.75
N THR A 801 -37.71 0.88 -88.17
CA THR A 801 -37.69 1.40 -89.54
C THR A 801 -37.12 0.37 -90.51
N VAL A 802 -36.08 -0.38 -90.13
CA VAL A 802 -35.54 -1.51 -90.91
C VAL A 802 -36.54 -2.67 -91.01
N ASN A 803 -37.28 -2.99 -89.93
CA ASN A 803 -38.36 -3.99 -89.97
C ASN A 803 -39.64 -3.52 -90.70
N TYR A 804 -39.77 -2.22 -91.01
CA TYR A 804 -40.85 -1.69 -91.85
C TYR A 804 -40.47 -1.65 -93.35
N PHE A 805 -39.16 -1.71 -93.65
CA PHE A 805 -38.61 -1.72 -95.01
C PHE A 805 -38.17 -3.11 -95.51
N LEU A 806 -38.15 -4.11 -94.62
CA LEU A 806 -38.18 -5.56 -94.93
C LEU A 806 -39.62 -6.05 -94.92
#